data_AF-A0A8H5CEK9-F1
#
_entry.id   AF-A0A8H5CEK9-F1
#
_cell.length_a   1.000
_cell.length_b   1.000
_cell.length_c   1.000
_cell.angle_alpha   90.00
_cell.angle_beta   90.00
_cell.angle_gamma   90.00
#
_symmetry.space_group_name_H-M   'P 1'
#
loop_
_entity.id
_entity.type
_entity.pdbx_description
1 polymer ?
#
loop_
_entity_poly.entity_id
_entity_poly.type
_entity_poly.pdbx_seq_one_letter_code
_entity_poly.pdbx_strand_id
1 'polypeptide(L)'
;MFRVAFHIALALSAISGSLGAASHRKSAKVCNGRAELCSRPYGNTTFLGSHYSWFVSNDPFATARSQEVDIPSQLDLGVRVLQSQGLEKDGELHFCHSSCVCRILFDGGLVGADYLSQVKTFLDANPNEVLTLLFINRVEGPSLTDLWKPAFDNSGLTPFIYVPPHQPMKRSEWPTLGELIDSGKRVIVFMDTGADGSVDFILPELPMLWEPPTDPTDPSFPCSVHSIDGPLSTEDHLSMLNHNLDINLFNAILMGDRENASTTNGITSILADANGCAPLAGGVAPNFVMLDWVNSTMFVAFQAALALSAISGALGAALPSKRATVCNGHAQLCAKPYGNTTFLGSHDSAFFSENPLALARDQEVDIPSQLNLGVRFLQSQAHECVVVAIWMSLFKVLMETALTGMTGSYISVIPVRLPRSGGLLIRMTDSIFVFFHLCTTGCDLFDGGLVVDYLSQVKTFLDANPNEVLTLLFTNPEGLSLTDMWKPAFDNSGVTPFTYVPPHQPMKRFEWPTLGELIDSGKRVIVFMDAGADGSVDFILPEFTMASLWEPPFDSTDPSFPCSVDRIQGPLSTEDHLSMLNHNLDINLFDTGVLISDPGDAPTTNSVASILADAFGCQSLAGGVAPNFVMLDYVNLGQGMAAVDMLNGI
;
A
#
# COMPACT_ATOMS: atom_id res chain seq x y z
N MET A 1 -23.17 -27.70 82.11
CA MET A 1 -22.95 -26.37 82.74
C MET A 1 -22.70 -25.40 81.59
N PHE A 2 -23.44 -24.31 81.36
CA PHE A 2 -24.54 -23.67 82.11
C PHE A 2 -25.71 -23.27 81.17
N ARG A 3 -26.90 -23.06 81.76
CA ARG A 3 -28.19 -22.41 81.35
C ARG A 3 -28.29 -21.72 79.95
N VAL A 4 -29.39 -21.82 79.17
CA VAL A 4 -30.84 -21.47 79.42
C VAL A 4 -31.05 -19.95 79.57
N ALA A 5 -31.97 -19.23 78.90
CA ALA A 5 -33.06 -19.53 77.92
C ALA A 5 -32.92 -18.60 76.68
N PHE A 6 -33.89 -18.05 75.91
CA PHE A 6 -35.38 -18.02 75.73
C PHE A 6 -35.59 -17.56 74.24
N HIS A 7 -36.49 -17.98 73.32
CA HIS A 7 -37.92 -18.37 73.22
C HIS A 7 -38.94 -17.23 72.93
N ILE A 8 -39.96 -17.52 72.09
CA ILE A 8 -41.13 -16.69 71.67
C ILE A 8 -40.76 -15.54 70.68
N ALA A 9 -40.94 -15.64 69.34
CA ALA A 9 -42.17 -15.66 68.48
C ALA A 9 -42.73 -14.24 68.15
N LEU A 10 -43.44 -13.96 67.04
CA LEU A 10 -44.09 -14.79 66.01
C LEU A 10 -44.13 -14.09 64.61
N ALA A 11 -44.31 -14.89 63.56
CA ALA A 11 -44.60 -14.60 62.14
C ALA A 11 -44.99 -13.17 61.66
N LEU A 12 -44.18 -12.64 60.73
CA LEU A 12 -44.47 -11.78 59.55
C LEU A 12 -43.10 -11.58 58.86
N SER A 13 -42.87 -11.73 57.55
CA SER A 13 -43.77 -11.94 56.40
C SER A 13 -43.10 -12.88 55.37
N ALA A 14 -43.88 -13.45 54.45
CA ALA A 14 -43.34 -13.83 53.14
C ALA A 14 -43.16 -12.56 52.26
N ILE A 15 -42.40 -12.66 51.18
CA ILE A 15 -42.09 -11.58 50.21
C ILE A 15 -41.19 -10.48 50.79
N SER A 16 -39.89 -10.58 50.51
CA SER A 16 -39.07 -9.49 49.94
C SER A 16 -37.61 -9.93 49.75
N GLY A 17 -36.93 -9.33 48.77
CA GLY A 17 -35.47 -9.26 48.75
C GLY A 17 -34.72 -10.58 48.56
N SER A 18 -34.74 -11.13 47.34
CA SER A 18 -33.52 -11.72 46.79
C SER A 18 -32.49 -10.58 46.62
N LEU A 19 -31.82 -10.21 47.72
CA LEU A 19 -30.65 -9.35 47.69
C LEU A 19 -29.56 -10.09 46.93
N GLY A 20 -29.54 -9.91 45.61
CA GLY A 20 -28.44 -10.32 44.77
C GLY A 20 -27.15 -9.75 45.36
N ALA A 21 -26.12 -10.58 45.47
CA ALA A 21 -24.83 -10.12 45.95
C ALA A 21 -24.32 -9.07 44.95
N ALA A 22 -24.48 -7.79 45.30
CA ALA A 22 -23.83 -6.69 44.62
C ALA A 22 -22.33 -6.93 44.74
N SER A 23 -21.75 -7.49 43.67
CA SER A 23 -20.33 -7.76 43.59
C SER A 23 -19.62 -6.42 43.64
N HIS A 24 -19.14 -6.04 44.82
CA HIS A 24 -18.13 -4.99 44.97
C HIS A 24 -16.87 -5.46 44.26
N ARG A 25 -16.85 -5.29 42.93
CA ARG A 25 -15.63 -5.27 42.13
C ARG A 25 -14.67 -4.31 42.84
N LYS A 26 -13.45 -4.77 43.06
CA LYS A 26 -12.41 -3.92 43.63
C LYS A 26 -12.12 -2.85 42.60
N SER A 27 -12.25 -1.58 42.98
CA SER A 27 -12.06 -0.47 42.05
C SER A 27 -10.73 -0.60 41.32
N ALA A 28 -10.78 -0.43 40.00
CA ALA A 28 -9.64 -0.64 39.12
C ALA A 28 -8.41 0.14 39.60
N LYS A 29 -7.30 -0.57 39.81
CA LYS A 29 -6.02 0.03 40.26
C LYS A 29 -5.15 0.57 39.12
N VAL A 30 -5.47 0.14 37.91
CA VAL A 30 -4.80 0.37 36.64
C VAL A 30 -5.91 0.33 35.60
N CYS A 31 -5.93 1.29 34.69
CA CYS A 31 -6.94 1.46 33.65
C CYS A 31 -6.21 1.86 32.37
N ASN A 32 -6.41 1.14 31.27
CA ASN A 32 -5.62 1.29 30.04
C ASN A 32 -4.10 1.32 30.34
N GLY A 33 -3.62 0.30 31.05
CA GLY A 33 -2.23 0.16 31.49
C GLY A 33 -1.72 1.16 32.56
N ARG A 34 -2.50 2.16 32.98
CA ARG A 34 -2.04 3.27 33.86
C ARG A 34 -2.93 3.51 35.08
N ALA A 35 -2.34 3.84 36.24
CA ALA A 35 -3.11 4.07 37.47
C ALA A 35 -3.74 5.47 37.49
N GLU A 36 -3.04 6.46 36.95
CA GLU A 36 -3.45 7.86 36.81
C GLU A 36 -4.66 8.06 35.89
N LEU A 37 -4.96 7.09 35.02
CA LEU A 37 -6.11 7.12 34.12
C LEU A 37 -7.43 6.73 34.80
N CYS A 38 -7.40 5.94 35.89
CA CYS A 38 -8.63 5.44 36.52
C CYS A 38 -9.53 6.55 37.08
N SER A 39 -8.93 7.62 37.62
CA SER A 39 -9.66 8.80 38.11
C SER A 39 -9.93 9.86 37.04
N ARG A 40 -9.62 9.57 35.76
CA ARG A 40 -9.71 10.54 34.66
C ARG A 40 -11.02 10.35 33.90
N PRO A 41 -11.82 11.41 33.66
CA PRO A 41 -12.97 11.36 32.76
C PRO A 41 -12.55 10.87 31.37
N TYR A 42 -13.36 10.02 30.74
CA TYR A 42 -13.13 9.56 29.38
C TYR A 42 -12.99 10.75 28.41
N GLY A 43 -13.89 11.73 28.49
CA GLY A 43 -13.81 12.98 27.71
C GLY A 43 -12.65 13.92 28.09
N ASN A 44 -11.87 13.63 29.14
CA ASN A 44 -10.62 14.33 29.45
C ASN A 44 -9.41 13.40 29.36
N THR A 45 -9.50 12.36 28.53
CA THR A 45 -8.42 11.42 28.24
C THR A 45 -8.15 11.42 26.72
N THR A 46 -6.87 11.35 26.36
CA THR A 46 -6.40 11.14 24.99
C THR A 46 -6.12 9.67 24.78
N PHE A 47 -6.65 9.10 23.70
CA PHE A 47 -6.47 7.71 23.29
C PHE A 47 -5.76 7.66 21.93
N LEU A 48 -4.83 6.70 21.79
CA LEU A 48 -4.30 6.34 20.49
C LEU A 48 -5.38 5.57 19.71
N GLY A 49 -5.55 5.91 18.45
CA GLY A 49 -6.49 5.27 17.54
C GLY A 49 -5.85 4.82 16.25
N SER A 50 -6.56 3.95 15.54
CA SER A 50 -6.16 3.43 14.23
C SER A 50 -7.28 3.63 13.21
N HIS A 51 -7.01 4.36 12.13
CA HIS A 51 -7.87 4.43 10.96
C HIS A 51 -8.00 3.05 10.32
N TYR A 52 -9.17 2.75 9.75
CA TYR A 52 -9.44 1.55 8.94
C TYR A 52 -8.79 0.26 9.51
N SER A 53 -8.92 0.09 10.83
CA SER A 53 -8.19 -0.86 11.68
C SER A 53 -8.23 -2.32 11.22
N TRP A 54 -9.27 -2.71 10.48
CA TRP A 54 -9.45 -4.07 9.96
C TRP A 54 -8.86 -4.29 8.54
N PHE A 55 -8.51 -3.23 7.83
CA PHE A 55 -7.90 -3.27 6.50
C PHE A 55 -6.41 -3.54 6.63
N VAL A 56 -6.11 -4.74 7.14
CA VAL A 56 -4.78 -5.23 7.48
C VAL A 56 -4.22 -6.04 6.32
N SER A 57 -3.03 -5.68 5.82
CA SER A 57 -2.30 -6.54 4.90
C SER A 57 -0.78 -6.33 4.99
N ASN A 58 -0.04 -7.40 4.73
CA ASN A 58 1.41 -7.35 4.51
C ASN A 58 1.77 -7.35 3.00
N ASP A 59 0.76 -7.47 2.12
CA ASP A 59 0.92 -7.33 0.67
C ASP A 59 1.12 -5.83 0.33
N PRO A 60 2.27 -5.43 -0.26
CA PRO A 60 2.53 -4.04 -0.60
C PRO A 60 1.60 -3.51 -1.70
N PHE A 61 0.98 -4.39 -2.51
CA PHE A 61 0.08 -4.04 -3.61
C PHE A 61 -1.40 -3.96 -3.20
N ALA A 62 -1.74 -4.33 -1.97
CA ALA A 62 -3.08 -4.14 -1.41
C ALA A 62 -3.32 -2.64 -1.12
N THR A 63 -3.67 -1.85 -2.14
CA THR A 63 -3.82 -0.38 -2.09
C THR A 63 -4.92 0.13 -1.16
N ALA A 64 -5.87 -0.73 -0.79
CA ALA A 64 -6.94 -0.44 0.16
C ALA A 64 -6.61 -0.90 1.61
N ARG A 65 -5.34 -1.18 1.93
CA ARG A 65 -4.88 -1.45 3.29
C ARG A 65 -4.50 -0.15 4.01
N SER A 66 -4.67 -0.13 5.32
CA SER A 66 -4.32 0.99 6.20
C SER A 66 -3.45 0.58 7.39
N GLN A 67 -3.33 -0.74 7.65
CA GLN A 67 -2.60 -1.28 8.79
C GLN A 67 -1.79 -2.52 8.37
N GLU A 68 -0.73 -2.81 9.11
CA GLU A 68 0.18 -3.97 8.85
C GLU A 68 -0.02 -5.11 9.85
N VAL A 69 -0.64 -4.83 11.00
CA VAL A 69 -0.77 -5.77 12.12
C VAL A 69 -2.24 -5.93 12.52
N ASP A 70 -2.61 -7.11 13.02
CA ASP A 70 -4.00 -7.46 13.34
C ASP A 70 -4.57 -6.69 14.56
N ILE A 71 -5.89 -6.80 14.78
CA ILE A 71 -6.57 -6.11 15.89
C ILE A 71 -5.97 -6.49 17.27
N PRO A 72 -5.68 -7.76 17.59
CA PRO A 72 -4.93 -8.13 18.79
C PRO A 72 -3.59 -7.39 18.90
N SER A 73 -2.81 -7.30 17.83
CA SER A 73 -1.52 -6.61 17.81
C SER A 73 -1.67 -5.09 17.99
N GLN A 74 -2.66 -4.44 17.36
CA GLN A 74 -2.96 -3.02 17.57
C GLN A 74 -3.34 -2.75 19.04
N LEU A 75 -4.17 -3.62 19.63
CA LEU A 75 -4.59 -3.54 21.02
C LEU A 75 -3.43 -3.84 22.01
N ASP A 76 -2.53 -4.77 21.70
CA ASP A 76 -1.35 -5.06 22.52
C ASP A 76 -0.27 -3.96 22.42
N LEU A 77 -0.15 -3.29 21.27
CA LEU A 77 0.69 -2.10 21.11
C LEU A 77 0.18 -0.93 21.97
N GLY A 78 -1.14 -0.73 22.04
CA GLY A 78 -1.76 0.28 22.89
C GLY A 78 -2.85 1.12 22.24
N VAL A 79 -3.31 0.76 21.04
CA VAL A 79 -4.47 1.39 20.38
C VAL A 79 -5.73 1.15 21.21
N ARG A 80 -6.54 2.18 21.45
CA ARG A 80 -7.78 2.10 22.23
C ARG A 80 -9.00 2.69 21.51
N VAL A 81 -8.82 3.23 20.30
CA VAL A 81 -9.88 3.58 19.36
C VAL A 81 -9.69 2.80 18.06
N LEU A 82 -10.65 1.97 17.68
CA LEU A 82 -10.59 1.19 16.43
C LEU A 82 -11.68 1.70 15.48
N GLN A 83 -11.27 2.33 14.38
CA GLN A 83 -12.17 2.77 13.31
C GLN A 83 -12.25 1.74 12.19
N SER A 84 -13.41 1.49 11.59
CA SER A 84 -13.52 0.65 10.38
C SER A 84 -14.83 0.90 9.60
N GLN A 85 -14.89 0.48 8.32
CA GLN A 85 -15.99 0.79 7.39
C GLN A 85 -16.88 -0.41 7.02
N GLY A 86 -18.14 -0.40 7.45
CA GLY A 86 -19.11 -1.49 7.23
C GLY A 86 -20.00 -1.29 5.99
N LEU A 87 -20.07 -2.31 5.14
CA LEU A 87 -20.98 -2.47 4.00
C LEU A 87 -21.86 -3.73 4.18
N GLU A 88 -23.00 -3.78 3.48
CA GLU A 88 -23.82 -4.99 3.37
C GLU A 88 -23.37 -5.83 2.17
N LYS A 89 -23.34 -7.15 2.37
CA LYS A 89 -23.06 -8.14 1.34
C LYS A 89 -23.88 -9.40 1.61
N ASP A 90 -24.64 -9.85 0.61
CA ASP A 90 -25.42 -11.09 0.64
C ASP A 90 -26.38 -11.21 1.86
N GLY A 91 -26.77 -10.08 2.46
CA GLY A 91 -27.60 -10.00 3.67
C GLY A 91 -26.84 -10.01 5.00
N GLU A 92 -25.50 -10.00 5.00
CA GLU A 92 -24.67 -9.89 6.20
C GLU A 92 -23.77 -8.63 6.15
N LEU A 93 -23.16 -8.27 7.29
CA LEU A 93 -22.37 -7.05 7.44
C LEU A 93 -20.86 -7.37 7.34
N HIS A 94 -20.21 -6.79 6.33
CA HIS A 94 -18.80 -6.99 5.98
C HIS A 94 -17.98 -5.70 6.08
N PHE A 95 -16.66 -5.80 6.23
CA PHE A 95 -15.76 -4.67 6.05
C PHE A 95 -15.21 -4.63 4.62
N CYS A 96 -15.52 -3.56 3.88
CA CYS A 96 -15.10 -3.37 2.49
C CYS A 96 -14.74 -1.89 2.24
N HIS A 97 -13.78 -1.60 1.37
CA HIS A 97 -13.30 -0.22 1.19
C HIS A 97 -14.23 0.64 0.30
N SER A 98 -14.98 0.02 -0.62
CA SER A 98 -16.01 0.70 -1.43
C SER A 98 -16.95 -0.25 -2.19
N SER A 99 -16.55 -1.50 -2.41
CA SER A 99 -17.44 -2.61 -2.80
C SER A 99 -16.91 -3.92 -2.25
N CYS A 100 -17.78 -4.91 -2.06
CA CYS A 100 -17.40 -6.26 -1.61
C CYS A 100 -17.36 -7.31 -2.74
N VAL A 101 -17.34 -6.85 -4.00
CA VAL A 101 -17.50 -7.69 -5.22
C VAL A 101 -16.18 -7.86 -5.98
N CYS A 102 -15.26 -6.90 -5.89
CA CYS A 102 -13.97 -6.95 -6.58
C CYS A 102 -12.88 -7.48 -5.66
N ARG A 103 -12.13 -8.51 -6.10
CA ARG A 103 -11.05 -9.15 -5.31
C ARG A 103 -9.87 -8.21 -5.01
N ILE A 104 -9.75 -7.10 -5.74
CA ILE A 104 -8.73 -6.05 -5.56
C ILE A 104 -9.11 -5.11 -4.40
N LEU A 105 -10.41 -5.00 -4.06
CA LEU A 105 -10.91 -4.17 -2.96
C LEU A 105 -11.33 -5.06 -1.80
N PHE A 106 -10.38 -5.25 -0.88
CA PHE A 106 -10.41 -6.11 0.30
C PHE A 106 -11.82 -6.27 0.93
N ASP A 107 -12.37 -7.48 0.83
CA ASP A 107 -13.43 -7.97 1.71
C ASP A 107 -12.76 -8.61 2.92
N GLY A 108 -12.77 -7.89 4.05
CA GLY A 108 -12.13 -8.35 5.28
C GLY A 108 -12.91 -9.42 6.04
N GLY A 109 -14.09 -9.86 5.56
CA GLY A 109 -14.98 -10.75 6.30
C GLY A 109 -15.96 -10.03 7.23
N LEU A 110 -16.55 -10.79 8.14
CA LEU A 110 -17.76 -10.43 8.87
C LEU A 110 -17.47 -9.54 10.09
N VAL A 111 -18.15 -8.40 10.16
CA VAL A 111 -18.05 -7.45 11.29
C VAL A 111 -18.32 -8.14 12.62
N GLY A 112 -19.37 -8.97 12.69
CA GLY A 112 -19.76 -9.69 13.89
C GLY A 112 -18.85 -10.89 14.23
N ALA A 113 -18.53 -11.73 13.25
CA ALA A 113 -17.86 -13.01 13.49
C ALA A 113 -16.35 -12.88 13.63
N ASP A 114 -15.71 -11.98 12.88
CA ASP A 114 -14.25 -11.95 12.73
C ASP A 114 -13.60 -10.80 13.51
N TYR A 115 -14.20 -9.60 13.52
CA TYR A 115 -13.65 -8.41 14.21
C TYR A 115 -14.17 -8.23 15.63
N LEU A 116 -15.50 -8.13 15.82
CA LEU A 116 -16.08 -7.88 17.15
C LEU A 116 -15.81 -9.03 18.12
N SER A 117 -15.60 -10.25 17.60
CA SER A 117 -15.16 -11.42 18.38
C SER A 117 -13.73 -11.30 18.91
N GLN A 118 -12.80 -10.71 18.15
CA GLN A 118 -11.42 -10.45 18.58
C GLN A 118 -11.38 -9.34 19.63
N VAL A 119 -12.09 -8.23 19.41
CA VAL A 119 -12.28 -7.14 20.39
C VAL A 119 -12.85 -7.70 21.70
N LYS A 120 -13.89 -8.54 21.62
CA LYS A 120 -14.48 -9.23 22.78
C LYS A 120 -13.47 -10.14 23.49
N THR A 121 -12.68 -10.91 22.74
CA THR A 121 -11.67 -11.83 23.30
C THR A 121 -10.58 -11.07 24.04
N PHE A 122 -10.09 -9.95 23.47
CA PHE A 122 -9.16 -9.05 24.16
C PHE A 122 -9.77 -8.47 25.44
N LEU A 123 -11.03 -8.05 25.42
CA LEU A 123 -11.72 -7.52 26.60
C LEU A 123 -11.95 -8.57 27.70
N ASP A 124 -12.24 -9.82 27.35
CA ASP A 124 -12.37 -10.93 28.31
C ASP A 124 -11.03 -11.27 28.97
N ALA A 125 -9.91 -11.20 28.21
CA ALA A 125 -8.56 -11.37 28.74
C ALA A 125 -8.09 -10.17 29.60
N ASN A 126 -8.45 -8.96 29.19
CA ASN A 126 -7.97 -7.71 29.78
C ASN A 126 -9.12 -6.92 30.43
N PRO A 127 -9.47 -7.19 31.71
CA PRO A 127 -10.66 -6.63 32.36
C PRO A 127 -10.55 -5.14 32.72
N ASN A 128 -9.35 -4.58 32.69
CA ASN A 128 -9.03 -3.19 33.07
C ASN A 128 -8.95 -2.23 31.86
N GLU A 129 -9.32 -2.70 30.68
CA GLU A 129 -9.21 -1.93 29.43
C GLU A 129 -10.57 -1.41 29.01
N VAL A 130 -10.60 -0.15 28.56
CA VAL A 130 -11.74 0.55 27.95
C VAL A 130 -11.37 0.87 26.51
N LEU A 131 -12.28 0.56 25.59
CA LEU A 131 -12.14 0.71 24.16
C LEU A 131 -13.24 1.57 23.56
N THR A 132 -12.91 2.21 22.45
CA THR A 132 -13.85 2.93 21.59
C THR A 132 -13.83 2.29 20.22
N LEU A 133 -15.02 2.06 19.65
CA LEU A 133 -15.20 1.61 18.27
C LEU A 133 -15.88 2.71 17.49
N LEU A 134 -15.38 3.03 16.30
CA LEU A 134 -15.94 4.06 15.42
C LEU A 134 -16.27 3.40 14.08
N PHE A 135 -17.52 3.48 13.65
CA PHE A 135 -17.97 2.82 12.43
C PHE A 135 -18.34 3.82 11.35
N ILE A 136 -17.59 3.76 10.26
CA ILE A 136 -17.96 4.40 9.01
C ILE A 136 -19.03 3.52 8.37
N ASN A 137 -20.27 4.02 8.31
CA ASN A 137 -21.43 3.27 7.83
C ASN A 137 -21.67 3.56 6.35
N ARG A 138 -21.79 2.51 5.54
CA ARG A 138 -22.08 2.62 4.09
C ARG A 138 -23.29 1.78 3.68
N VAL A 139 -24.17 1.43 4.64
CA VAL A 139 -25.36 0.60 4.39
C VAL A 139 -26.63 1.44 4.36
N GLU A 140 -27.25 1.56 3.19
CA GLU A 140 -28.54 2.22 3.01
C GLU A 140 -29.70 1.45 3.67
N GLY A 141 -30.67 2.16 4.26
CA GLY A 141 -31.89 1.58 4.82
C GLY A 141 -31.86 1.34 6.36
N PRO A 142 -32.73 0.46 6.90
CA PRO A 142 -32.85 0.20 8.35
C PRO A 142 -31.73 -0.70 8.91
N SER A 143 -30.50 -0.50 8.44
CA SER A 143 -29.33 -1.36 8.69
C SER A 143 -28.93 -1.44 10.17
N LEU A 144 -29.30 -0.46 11.00
CA LEU A 144 -29.01 -0.44 12.43
C LEU A 144 -29.65 -1.61 13.21
N THR A 145 -30.96 -1.78 13.07
CA THR A 145 -31.70 -2.83 13.79
C THR A 145 -31.49 -4.20 13.18
N ASP A 146 -31.27 -4.25 11.86
CA ASP A 146 -31.38 -5.47 11.07
C ASP A 146 -30.01 -6.12 10.78
N LEU A 147 -28.90 -5.36 10.85
CA LEU A 147 -27.53 -5.84 10.61
C LEU A 147 -26.56 -5.48 11.76
N TRP A 148 -26.42 -4.19 12.09
CA TRP A 148 -25.44 -3.74 13.09
C TRP A 148 -25.73 -4.30 14.48
N LYS A 149 -26.97 -4.17 14.99
CA LYS A 149 -27.33 -4.69 16.31
C LYS A 149 -27.15 -6.22 16.42
N PRO A 150 -27.60 -7.05 15.46
CA PRO A 150 -27.26 -8.47 15.42
C PRO A 150 -25.74 -8.76 15.48
N ALA A 151 -24.88 -7.98 14.81
CA ALA A 151 -23.42 -8.19 14.87
C ALA A 151 -22.85 -8.00 16.29
N PHE A 152 -23.32 -6.98 17.03
CA PHE A 152 -22.93 -6.77 18.44
C PHE A 152 -23.48 -7.83 19.40
N ASP A 153 -24.72 -8.28 19.17
CA ASP A 153 -25.34 -9.33 20.00
C ASP A 153 -24.70 -10.71 19.74
N ASN A 154 -24.41 -11.05 18.50
CA ASN A 154 -23.82 -12.35 18.10
C ASN A 154 -22.35 -12.50 18.52
N SER A 155 -21.55 -11.42 18.43
CA SER A 155 -20.21 -11.39 19.04
C SER A 155 -20.25 -11.44 20.58
N GLY A 156 -21.41 -11.14 21.17
CA GLY A 156 -21.62 -11.03 22.61
C GLY A 156 -20.89 -9.84 23.22
N LEU A 157 -20.72 -8.75 22.45
CA LEU A 157 -20.05 -7.52 22.91
C LEU A 157 -21.04 -6.59 23.64
N THR A 158 -22.34 -6.61 23.29
CA THR A 158 -23.42 -5.80 23.88
C THR A 158 -23.39 -5.66 25.42
N PRO A 159 -23.09 -6.71 26.23
CA PRO A 159 -22.96 -6.57 27.68
C PRO A 159 -21.93 -5.52 28.12
N PHE A 160 -20.84 -5.35 27.37
CA PHE A 160 -19.76 -4.39 27.65
C PHE A 160 -20.03 -2.97 27.17
N ILE A 161 -21.04 -2.72 26.32
CA ILE A 161 -21.23 -1.40 25.71
C ILE A 161 -21.90 -0.42 26.67
N TYR A 162 -21.31 0.76 26.84
CA TYR A 162 -21.84 1.88 27.62
C TYR A 162 -22.96 2.59 26.86
N VAL A 163 -24.05 2.92 27.56
CA VAL A 163 -25.18 3.70 27.04
C VAL A 163 -25.24 5.01 27.84
N PRO A 164 -25.16 6.18 27.20
CA PRO A 164 -25.21 7.45 27.92
C PRO A 164 -26.62 7.77 28.44
N PRO A 165 -26.74 8.53 29.55
CA PRO A 165 -28.04 8.85 30.16
C PRO A 165 -28.89 9.83 29.32
N HIS A 166 -28.28 10.56 28.39
CA HIS A 166 -28.92 11.40 27.38
C HIS A 166 -27.99 11.54 26.17
N GLN A 167 -28.50 12.09 25.07
CA GLN A 167 -27.72 12.41 23.88
C GLN A 167 -28.11 13.81 23.36
N PRO A 168 -27.14 14.64 22.90
CA PRO A 168 -25.70 14.42 23.00
C PRO A 168 -25.18 14.47 24.45
N MET A 169 -23.93 14.03 24.63
CA MET A 169 -23.18 14.14 25.90
C MET A 169 -22.08 15.18 25.73
N LYS A 170 -21.95 16.14 26.64
CA LYS A 170 -20.78 17.02 26.69
C LYS A 170 -19.55 16.24 27.13
N ARG A 171 -18.38 16.63 26.63
CA ARG A 171 -17.04 16.17 27.01
C ARG A 171 -16.82 16.08 28.53
N SER A 172 -17.41 17.01 29.29
CA SER A 172 -17.33 17.10 30.75
C SER A 172 -18.31 16.19 31.51
N GLU A 173 -19.30 15.60 30.82
CA GLU A 173 -20.34 14.74 31.40
C GLU A 173 -20.00 13.23 31.28
N TRP A 174 -18.94 12.88 30.54
CA TRP A 174 -18.48 11.50 30.41
C TRP A 174 -17.89 10.95 31.73
N PRO A 175 -18.22 9.70 32.11
CA PRO A 175 -17.71 9.08 33.33
C PRO A 175 -16.19 8.83 33.30
N THR A 176 -15.61 8.53 34.45
CA THR A 176 -14.20 8.13 34.55
C THR A 176 -13.96 6.72 34.00
N LEU A 177 -12.72 6.45 33.57
CA LEU A 177 -12.33 5.11 33.12
C LEU A 177 -12.49 4.06 34.24
N GLY A 178 -12.26 4.42 35.50
CA GLY A 178 -12.54 3.56 36.65
C GLY A 178 -14.03 3.20 36.77
N GLU A 179 -14.94 4.15 36.58
CA GLU A 179 -16.39 3.90 36.63
C GLU A 179 -16.87 3.03 35.46
N LEU A 180 -16.30 3.20 34.26
CA LEU A 180 -16.55 2.34 33.09
C LEU A 180 -16.09 0.89 33.35
N ILE A 181 -14.93 0.69 33.97
CA ILE A 181 -14.43 -0.66 34.33
C ILE A 181 -15.23 -1.28 35.48
N ASP A 182 -15.49 -0.51 36.55
CA ASP A 182 -16.18 -0.99 37.74
C ASP A 182 -17.65 -1.34 37.45
N SER A 183 -18.33 -0.59 36.58
CA SER A 183 -19.65 -0.96 36.02
C SER A 183 -19.59 -2.10 35.01
N GLY A 184 -18.42 -2.36 34.41
CA GLY A 184 -18.21 -3.32 33.32
C GLY A 184 -18.61 -2.80 31.95
N LYS A 185 -19.02 -1.54 31.85
CA LYS A 185 -19.36 -0.87 30.59
C LYS A 185 -18.10 -0.22 30.00
N ARG A 186 -17.34 -1.02 29.26
CA ARG A 186 -15.97 -0.74 28.81
C ARG A 186 -15.83 -0.53 27.30
N VAL A 187 -16.92 -0.57 26.54
CA VAL A 187 -16.93 -0.25 25.12
C VAL A 187 -17.82 0.96 24.89
N ILE A 188 -17.36 1.92 24.09
CA ILE A 188 -18.16 3.04 23.58
C ILE A 188 -18.19 2.90 22.06
N VAL A 189 -19.36 3.10 21.43
CA VAL A 189 -19.54 2.92 19.98
C VAL A 189 -20.04 4.20 19.35
N PHE A 190 -19.30 4.74 18.39
CA PHE A 190 -19.69 5.85 17.53
C PHE A 190 -19.94 5.38 16.10
N MET A 191 -20.72 6.15 15.34
CA MET A 191 -20.99 5.91 13.93
C MET A 191 -21.16 7.24 13.18
N ASP A 192 -20.55 7.35 12.00
CA ASP A 192 -20.49 8.59 11.22
C ASP A 192 -21.88 9.05 10.74
N THR A 193 -22.69 8.09 10.27
CA THR A 193 -23.92 8.32 9.52
C THR A 193 -24.99 7.27 9.83
N GLY A 194 -26.25 7.69 9.81
CA GLY A 194 -27.41 6.81 9.99
C GLY A 194 -27.78 6.49 11.44
N ALA A 195 -26.95 6.85 12.44
CA ALA A 195 -27.22 6.70 13.87
C ALA A 195 -28.43 7.53 14.36
N ASP A 196 -29.64 6.99 14.21
CA ASP A 196 -30.93 7.65 14.45
C ASP A 196 -31.49 7.46 15.88
N GLY A 197 -30.81 6.68 16.72
CA GLY A 197 -31.25 6.31 18.07
C GLY A 197 -32.16 5.08 18.14
N SER A 198 -32.42 4.37 17.04
CA SER A 198 -33.10 3.06 17.04
C SER A 198 -32.30 1.96 17.77
N VAL A 199 -30.98 2.13 17.88
CA VAL A 199 -30.06 1.33 18.69
C VAL A 199 -29.37 2.26 19.70
N ASP A 200 -29.80 2.20 20.95
CA ASP A 200 -29.46 3.16 22.03
C ASP A 200 -27.95 3.29 22.32
N PHE A 201 -27.19 2.23 22.06
CA PHE A 201 -25.75 2.15 22.30
C PHE A 201 -24.87 2.55 21.11
N ILE A 202 -25.43 2.78 19.92
CA ILE A 202 -24.69 3.28 18.74
C ILE A 202 -24.88 4.80 18.70
N LEU A 203 -23.83 5.53 19.03
CA LEU A 203 -23.88 6.97 19.21
C LEU A 203 -23.60 7.68 17.87
N PRO A 204 -24.36 8.73 17.49
CA PRO A 204 -24.01 9.56 16.35
C PRO A 204 -22.73 10.32 16.66
N GLU A 205 -21.80 10.33 15.70
CA GLU A 205 -20.49 10.94 15.86
C GLU A 205 -20.55 12.47 15.91
N LEU A 206 -20.96 13.12 14.83
CA LEU A 206 -20.90 14.58 14.65
C LEU A 206 -21.65 15.44 15.72
N PRO A 207 -22.70 14.95 16.39
CA PRO A 207 -23.33 15.65 17.52
C PRO A 207 -22.58 15.54 18.87
N MET A 208 -21.53 14.70 18.96
CA MET A 208 -20.73 14.49 20.17
C MET A 208 -19.22 14.65 19.97
N LEU A 209 -18.74 14.59 18.72
CA LEU A 209 -17.35 14.70 18.31
C LEU A 209 -17.19 15.69 17.14
N TRP A 210 -16.06 16.38 17.07
CA TRP A 210 -15.60 17.07 15.86
C TRP A 210 -14.22 16.60 15.41
N GLU A 211 -13.94 16.78 14.12
CA GLU A 211 -12.70 16.40 13.45
C GLU A 211 -12.20 17.51 12.49
N PRO A 212 -10.89 17.54 12.19
CA PRO A 212 -10.35 18.23 11.03
C PRO A 212 -10.75 17.51 9.72
N PRO A 213 -10.46 18.07 8.54
CA PRO A 213 -10.74 17.40 7.27
C PRO A 213 -10.17 15.98 7.23
N THR A 214 -10.88 15.07 6.56
CA THR A 214 -10.34 13.76 6.22
C THR A 214 -9.21 13.89 5.20
N ASP A 215 -8.48 12.79 5.02
CA ASP A 215 -7.57 12.57 3.90
C ASP A 215 -6.48 13.69 3.72
N PRO A 216 -5.76 14.08 4.79
CA PRO A 216 -4.88 15.25 4.77
C PRO A 216 -3.57 14.99 4.01
N THR A 217 -3.31 15.83 3.01
CA THR A 217 -2.09 15.78 2.15
C THR A 217 -1.03 16.82 2.51
N ASP A 218 -1.23 17.58 3.61
CA ASP A 218 -0.28 18.58 4.13
C ASP A 218 0.37 18.03 5.43
N PRO A 219 1.68 17.73 5.44
CA PRO A 219 2.37 17.16 6.60
C PRO A 219 2.53 18.12 7.78
N SER A 220 2.03 19.37 7.68
CA SER A 220 1.90 20.28 8.81
C SER A 220 0.58 20.15 9.58
N PHE A 221 -0.36 19.32 9.10
CA PHE A 221 -1.69 19.10 9.69
C PHE A 221 -2.41 20.43 10.06
N PRO A 222 -2.77 21.26 9.07
CA PRO A 222 -3.32 22.60 9.29
C PRO A 222 -4.73 22.55 9.89
N CYS A 223 -4.78 22.57 11.23
CA CYS A 223 -6.02 22.32 11.95
C CYS A 223 -7.14 23.34 11.68
N SER A 224 -8.32 22.80 11.36
CA SER A 224 -9.59 23.50 11.23
C SER A 224 -10.71 22.56 11.69
N VAL A 225 -11.92 23.08 11.92
CA VAL A 225 -13.09 22.22 12.16
C VAL A 225 -13.74 21.96 10.79
N HIS A 226 -13.82 20.69 10.37
CA HIS A 226 -14.49 20.31 9.14
C HIS A 226 -15.94 19.90 9.41
N SER A 227 -16.11 18.92 10.30
CA SER A 227 -17.39 18.29 10.61
C SER A 227 -17.83 18.65 12.05
N ILE A 228 -19.04 19.21 12.19
CA ILE A 228 -19.71 19.48 13.48
C ILE A 228 -21.23 19.62 13.24
N ASP A 229 -22.06 19.02 14.09
CA ASP A 229 -23.52 19.17 14.01
C ASP A 229 -24.14 19.33 15.42
N GLY A 230 -25.39 19.78 15.48
CA GLY A 230 -26.16 19.85 16.71
C GLY A 230 -25.84 21.06 17.61
N PRO A 231 -26.12 20.96 18.93
CA PRO A 231 -26.23 22.12 19.81
C PRO A 231 -24.98 22.44 20.66
N LEU A 232 -23.90 21.66 20.55
CA LEU A 232 -22.72 21.79 21.41
C LEU A 232 -21.66 22.75 20.82
N SER A 233 -20.80 23.30 21.67
CA SER A 233 -19.61 24.07 21.25
C SER A 233 -18.43 23.14 20.97
N THR A 234 -17.42 23.55 20.21
CA THR A 234 -16.20 22.74 19.96
C THR A 234 -15.43 22.38 21.25
N GLU A 235 -15.63 23.18 22.31
CA GLU A 235 -15.10 22.93 23.67
C GLU A 235 -15.96 21.95 24.50
N ASP A 236 -17.22 21.75 24.12
CA ASP A 236 -18.14 20.78 24.71
C ASP A 236 -18.15 19.43 23.99
N HIS A 237 -17.70 19.35 22.74
CA HIS A 237 -17.55 18.10 21.99
C HIS A 237 -16.28 17.33 22.41
N LEU A 238 -16.25 16.03 22.14
CA LEU A 238 -15.01 15.28 21.96
C LEU A 238 -14.26 15.77 20.71
N SER A 239 -12.96 15.51 20.61
CA SER A 239 -12.14 15.95 19.47
C SER A 239 -11.25 14.83 18.95
N MET A 240 -11.22 14.67 17.63
CA MET A 240 -10.38 13.71 16.91
C MET A 240 -9.32 14.44 16.09
N LEU A 241 -8.15 13.81 15.92
CA LEU A 241 -7.19 14.17 14.89
C LEU A 241 -7.16 13.07 13.83
N ASN A 242 -7.38 13.45 12.57
CA ASN A 242 -7.03 12.63 11.42
C ASN A 242 -5.54 12.83 11.14
N HIS A 243 -4.69 12.08 11.85
CA HIS A 243 -3.22 12.21 11.79
C HIS A 243 -2.61 11.13 10.86
N ASN A 244 -3.29 10.91 9.75
CA ASN A 244 -2.92 9.97 8.68
C ASN A 244 -2.55 10.78 7.42
N LEU A 245 -1.26 10.98 7.19
CA LEU A 245 -0.79 11.71 6.00
C LEU A 245 -1.07 10.89 4.73
N ASP A 246 -1.75 11.49 3.76
CA ASP A 246 -1.96 10.91 2.44
C ASP A 246 -0.99 11.47 1.38
N ILE A 247 -0.61 10.62 0.43
CA ILE A 247 -0.06 11.02 -0.87
C ILE A 247 -1.19 11.16 -1.89
N ASN A 248 -1.13 12.22 -2.70
CA ASN A 248 -2.08 12.44 -3.79
C ASN A 248 -1.53 11.90 -5.11
N LEU A 249 -1.99 10.72 -5.49
CA LEU A 249 -1.67 10.08 -6.75
C LEU A 249 -2.52 10.71 -7.88
N PHE A 250 -1.83 11.24 -8.89
CA PHE A 250 -2.39 11.77 -10.14
C PHE A 250 -3.43 12.91 -9.98
N ASN A 251 -3.42 13.64 -8.86
CA ASN A 251 -4.42 14.68 -8.50
C ASN A 251 -5.86 14.14 -8.38
N ALA A 252 -6.04 12.83 -8.17
CA ALA A 252 -7.35 12.18 -8.22
C ALA A 252 -7.57 11.07 -7.19
N ILE A 253 -6.50 10.49 -6.64
CA ILE A 253 -6.55 9.36 -5.68
C ILE A 253 -5.72 9.73 -4.46
N LEU A 254 -6.29 9.58 -3.27
CA LEU A 254 -5.59 9.72 -1.99
C LEU A 254 -5.28 8.32 -1.44
N MET A 255 -4.10 8.17 -0.86
CA MET A 255 -3.57 6.91 -0.32
C MET A 255 -2.66 7.21 0.87
N GLY A 256 -2.79 6.46 1.97
CA GLY A 256 -1.97 6.65 3.16
C GLY A 256 -0.48 6.52 2.86
N ASP A 257 0.31 7.52 3.25
CA ASP A 257 1.76 7.61 3.03
C ASP A 257 2.50 6.60 3.92
N ARG A 258 2.58 5.35 3.44
CA ARG A 258 3.23 4.26 4.16
C ARG A 258 4.69 4.55 4.44
N GLU A 259 5.42 5.13 3.50
CA GLU A 259 6.88 5.32 3.64
C GLU A 259 7.20 6.39 4.68
N ASN A 260 6.52 7.54 4.64
CA ASN A 260 6.69 8.58 5.65
C ASN A 260 5.93 8.31 6.95
N ALA A 261 5.12 7.25 7.06
CA ALA A 261 4.38 6.88 8.27
C ALA A 261 5.22 6.86 9.55
N SER A 262 6.50 6.45 9.46
CA SER A 262 7.43 6.46 10.60
C SER A 262 7.81 7.88 11.09
N THR A 263 7.73 8.87 10.20
CA THR A 263 7.92 10.29 10.47
C THR A 263 6.62 10.95 10.91
N THR A 264 5.52 10.69 10.19
CA THR A 264 4.15 11.15 10.51
C THR A 264 3.74 10.70 11.91
N ASN A 265 3.87 9.41 12.21
CA ASN A 265 3.53 8.86 13.52
C ASN A 265 4.61 9.13 14.59
N GLY A 266 5.61 9.95 14.28
CA GLY A 266 6.63 10.41 15.22
C GLY A 266 6.06 11.40 16.23
N ILE A 267 6.49 11.28 17.49
CA ILE A 267 5.95 12.10 18.60
C ILE A 267 6.00 13.61 18.33
N THR A 268 6.98 14.09 17.57
CA THR A 268 7.12 15.52 17.22
C THR A 268 6.02 16.00 16.27
N SER A 269 5.59 15.16 15.33
CA SER A 269 4.49 15.43 14.40
C SER A 269 3.15 15.41 15.15
N ILE A 270 2.88 14.31 15.87
CA ILE A 270 1.66 14.15 16.69
C ILE A 270 1.50 15.30 17.70
N LEU A 271 2.59 15.74 18.36
CA LEU A 271 2.54 16.88 19.27
C LEU A 271 2.43 18.22 18.54
N ALA A 272 2.92 18.37 17.31
CA ALA A 272 2.74 19.62 16.56
C ALA A 272 1.26 19.82 16.19
N ASP A 273 0.64 18.80 15.60
CA ASP A 273 -0.80 18.77 15.27
C ASP A 273 -1.67 18.97 16.52
N ALA A 274 -1.47 18.16 17.56
CA ALA A 274 -2.24 18.28 18.80
C ALA A 274 -2.15 19.66 19.48
N ASN A 275 -1.00 20.36 19.38
CA ASN A 275 -0.88 21.74 19.85
C ASN A 275 -1.51 22.76 18.87
N GLY A 276 -1.56 22.46 17.57
CA GLY A 276 -2.28 23.24 16.56
C GLY A 276 -3.80 23.20 16.73
N CYS A 277 -4.36 22.02 17.05
CA CYS A 277 -5.79 21.84 17.31
C CYS A 277 -6.25 22.22 18.73
N ALA A 278 -5.37 22.19 19.74
CA ALA A 278 -5.73 22.49 21.13
C ALA A 278 -6.57 23.77 21.34
N PRO A 279 -6.33 24.91 20.63
CA PRO A 279 -7.17 26.11 20.76
C PRO A 279 -8.64 25.90 20.37
N LEU A 280 -8.94 25.04 19.40
CA LEU A 280 -10.31 24.73 18.96
C LEU A 280 -11.04 23.83 19.96
N ALA A 281 -10.28 22.95 20.64
CA ALA A 281 -10.75 22.08 21.72
C ALA A 281 -10.84 22.78 23.10
N GLY A 282 -10.74 24.11 23.18
CA GLY A 282 -10.80 24.86 24.45
C GLY A 282 -9.52 24.78 25.29
N GLY A 283 -8.36 24.61 24.66
CA GLY A 283 -7.04 24.64 25.30
C GLY A 283 -6.57 23.32 25.92
N VAL A 284 -7.15 22.18 25.52
CA VAL A 284 -6.73 20.84 25.96
C VAL A 284 -6.33 19.95 24.78
N ALA A 285 -5.62 18.86 25.08
CA ALA A 285 -5.26 17.84 24.10
C ALA A 285 -6.51 17.15 23.50
N PRO A 286 -6.43 16.63 22.26
CA PRO A 286 -7.53 15.90 21.63
C PRO A 286 -7.93 14.65 22.42
N ASN A 287 -9.13 14.14 22.15
CA ASN A 287 -9.60 12.87 22.72
C ASN A 287 -9.07 11.67 21.95
N PHE A 288 -9.09 11.71 20.61
CA PHE A 288 -8.56 10.63 19.77
C PHE A 288 -7.46 11.16 18.86
N VAL A 289 -6.35 10.41 18.75
CA VAL A 289 -5.31 10.64 17.74
C VAL A 289 -5.30 9.40 16.86
N MET A 290 -5.88 9.52 15.66
CA MET A 290 -6.08 8.41 14.74
C MET A 290 -4.91 8.35 13.76
N LEU A 291 -4.28 7.17 13.63
CA LEU A 291 -3.13 6.92 12.77
C LEU A 291 -3.42 5.79 11.77
N ASP A 292 -2.85 5.88 10.57
CA ASP A 292 -2.56 4.71 9.74
C ASP A 292 -1.25 4.04 10.18
N TRP A 293 -1.01 2.82 9.70
CA TRP A 293 0.28 2.12 9.76
C TRP A 293 0.83 1.85 11.18
N VAL A 294 -0.04 1.56 12.15
CA VAL A 294 0.35 1.31 13.54
C VAL A 294 1.15 0.01 13.65
N ASN A 295 2.43 0.12 14.01
CA ASN A 295 3.33 -1.03 14.15
C ASN A 295 4.28 -0.92 15.36
N SER A 296 5.12 -1.95 15.54
CA SER A 296 5.97 -2.10 16.73
C SER A 296 7.19 -1.19 16.78
N THR A 297 7.70 -0.73 15.63
CA THR A 297 8.86 0.18 15.57
C THR A 297 8.49 1.58 16.08
N MET A 298 7.28 2.05 15.77
CA MET A 298 6.71 3.27 16.33
C MET A 298 6.68 3.26 17.87
N PHE A 299 6.30 2.15 18.51
CA PHE A 299 6.19 2.09 19.97
C PHE A 299 7.55 2.12 20.69
N VAL A 300 8.59 1.55 20.07
CA VAL A 300 9.97 1.72 20.55
C VAL A 300 10.40 3.18 20.44
N ALA A 301 10.09 3.84 19.33
CA ALA A 301 10.35 5.28 19.15
C ALA A 301 9.59 6.16 20.16
N PHE A 302 8.32 5.84 20.45
CA PHE A 302 7.48 6.59 21.39
C PHE A 302 8.02 6.50 22.84
N GLN A 303 8.44 5.32 23.29
CA GLN A 303 9.08 5.17 24.61
C GLN A 303 10.50 5.77 24.63
N ALA A 304 11.27 5.64 23.56
CA ALA A 304 12.60 6.27 23.46
C ALA A 304 12.51 7.80 23.50
N ALA A 305 11.57 8.41 22.78
CA ALA A 305 11.43 9.86 22.72
C ALA A 305 10.92 10.48 24.05
N LEU A 306 10.10 9.74 24.82
CA LEU A 306 9.78 10.10 26.21
C LEU A 306 11.02 10.11 27.12
N ALA A 307 12.03 9.29 26.84
CA ALA A 307 13.31 9.32 27.55
C ALA A 307 14.27 10.41 27.00
N LEU A 308 14.32 10.62 25.67
CA LEU A 308 15.17 11.64 25.04
C LEU A 308 14.66 13.09 25.21
N SER A 309 13.39 13.29 25.59
CA SER A 309 12.86 14.60 26.02
C SER A 309 13.60 15.22 27.21
N ALA A 310 14.44 14.44 27.91
CA ALA A 310 15.33 14.94 28.95
C ALA A 310 16.66 15.53 28.45
N ILE A 311 17.01 15.40 27.16
CA ILE A 311 18.35 15.76 26.62
C ILE A 311 18.23 16.43 25.24
N SER A 312 17.85 17.72 25.21
CA SER A 312 17.88 18.54 23.98
C SER A 312 19.20 19.28 23.81
N GLY A 313 19.87 19.15 22.67
CA GLY A 313 20.98 20.05 22.31
C GLY A 313 21.85 19.66 21.12
N ALA A 314 21.72 20.41 20.02
CA ALA A 314 22.64 20.48 18.86
C ALA A 314 22.70 19.21 17.97
N LEU A 315 23.11 19.26 16.68
CA LEU A 315 23.54 20.39 15.82
C LEU A 315 23.29 19.99 14.35
N GLY A 316 22.89 20.93 13.48
CA GLY A 316 22.77 20.69 12.02
C GLY A 316 23.89 21.33 11.21
N ALA A 317 24.50 20.56 10.30
CA ALA A 317 25.37 21.05 9.21
C ALA A 317 25.52 19.97 8.13
N ALA A 318 25.34 20.33 6.85
CA ALA A 318 25.64 19.44 5.72
C ALA A 318 27.14 19.42 5.41
N LEU A 319 27.66 18.26 4.99
CA LEU A 319 29.06 18.06 4.61
C LEU A 319 29.18 17.81 3.09
N PRO A 320 30.29 18.22 2.45
CA PRO A 320 30.54 17.92 1.04
C PRO A 320 30.76 16.42 0.84
N SER A 321 30.19 15.87 -0.24
CA SER A 321 30.33 14.45 -0.56
C SER A 321 31.78 14.06 -0.84
N LYS A 322 32.14 12.82 -0.48
CA LYS A 322 33.38 12.19 -0.93
C LYS A 322 33.08 11.41 -2.20
N ARG A 323 33.98 11.48 -3.19
CA ARG A 323 33.99 10.57 -4.35
C ARG A 323 33.83 9.12 -3.88
N ALA A 324 32.96 8.38 -4.56
CA ALA A 324 32.69 6.98 -4.27
C ALA A 324 33.97 6.13 -4.36
N THR A 325 34.16 5.23 -3.40
CA THR A 325 35.30 4.29 -3.35
C THR A 325 34.98 2.90 -3.89
N VAL A 326 33.70 2.68 -4.21
CA VAL A 326 33.07 1.45 -4.69
C VAL A 326 31.90 1.89 -5.56
N CYS A 327 31.66 1.25 -6.71
CA CYS A 327 30.56 1.57 -7.60
C CYS A 327 29.94 0.26 -8.08
N ASN A 328 28.62 0.08 -7.94
CA ASN A 328 27.94 -1.19 -8.19
C ASN A 328 28.68 -2.38 -7.53
N GLY A 329 28.89 -2.30 -6.22
CA GLY A 329 29.61 -3.32 -5.44
C GLY A 329 31.15 -3.35 -5.56
N HIS A 330 31.76 -2.82 -6.63
CA HIS A 330 33.21 -2.99 -6.90
C HIS A 330 33.97 -1.69 -7.16
N ALA A 331 35.20 -1.56 -6.62
CA ALA A 331 36.04 -0.39 -6.82
C ALA A 331 36.57 -0.28 -8.27
N GLN A 332 36.77 -1.42 -8.94
CA GLN A 332 37.23 -1.53 -10.32
C GLN A 332 36.25 -0.89 -11.32
N LEU A 333 34.94 -0.94 -11.03
CA LEU A 333 33.89 -0.45 -11.92
C LEU A 333 33.78 1.08 -11.94
N CYS A 334 34.19 1.77 -10.88
CA CYS A 334 34.13 3.24 -10.81
C CYS A 334 34.86 3.95 -11.97
N ALA A 335 35.92 3.35 -12.51
CA ALA A 335 36.71 3.89 -13.60
C ALA A 335 36.33 3.32 -14.99
N LYS A 336 35.36 2.41 -15.08
CA LYS A 336 34.86 1.90 -16.35
C LYS A 336 33.80 2.83 -16.93
N PRO A 337 33.81 3.09 -18.26
CA PRO A 337 32.63 3.58 -18.98
C PRO A 337 31.43 2.66 -18.75
N TYR A 338 30.24 3.23 -18.61
CA TYR A 338 28.98 2.48 -18.53
C TYR A 338 28.83 1.52 -19.72
N GLY A 339 29.07 2.00 -20.94
CA GLY A 339 29.04 1.16 -22.15
C GLY A 339 30.18 0.14 -22.29
N ASN A 340 31.15 0.11 -21.36
CA ASN A 340 32.17 -0.94 -21.28
C ASN A 340 32.11 -1.72 -19.95
N THR A 341 30.93 -1.74 -19.34
CA THR A 341 30.58 -2.51 -18.14
C THR A 341 29.47 -3.51 -18.48
N THR A 342 29.55 -4.71 -17.90
CA THR A 342 28.48 -5.71 -17.93
C THR A 342 27.65 -5.58 -16.65
N PHE A 343 26.33 -5.68 -16.76
CA PHE A 343 25.40 -5.69 -15.64
C PHE A 343 24.55 -6.97 -15.68
N LEU A 344 24.20 -7.49 -14.50
CA LEU A 344 23.15 -8.49 -14.40
C LEU A 344 21.79 -7.81 -14.62
N GLY A 345 20.97 -8.42 -15.46
CA GLY A 345 19.62 -7.98 -15.77
C GLY A 345 18.57 -8.99 -15.33
N SER A 346 17.40 -8.47 -14.95
CA SER A 346 16.18 -9.26 -14.79
C SER A 346 15.28 -8.97 -15.99
N HIS A 347 14.92 -10.02 -16.71
CA HIS A 347 13.72 -10.00 -17.56
C HIS A 347 12.49 -9.79 -16.68
N ASP A 348 11.50 -9.07 -17.22
CA ASP A 348 10.13 -8.93 -16.73
C ASP A 348 9.98 -8.87 -15.20
N SER A 349 10.84 -8.03 -14.62
CA SER A 349 11.19 -7.96 -13.19
C SER A 349 10.01 -7.72 -12.25
N ALA A 350 8.93 -7.11 -12.71
CA ALA A 350 7.73 -6.89 -11.90
C ALA A 350 6.88 -8.17 -11.70
N PHE A 351 7.06 -9.20 -12.54
CA PHE A 351 6.20 -10.38 -12.59
C PHE A 351 6.78 -11.53 -11.76
N PHE A 352 6.96 -11.25 -10.46
CA PHE A 352 7.52 -12.20 -9.51
C PHE A 352 6.45 -12.96 -8.72
N SER A 353 6.69 -14.23 -8.38
CA SER A 353 5.84 -14.95 -7.44
C SER A 353 6.53 -16.14 -6.76
N GLU A 354 6.34 -16.28 -5.44
CA GLU A 354 6.69 -17.50 -4.71
C GLU A 354 5.77 -18.69 -5.04
N ASN A 355 4.66 -18.47 -5.75
CA ASN A 355 3.70 -19.52 -6.09
C ASN A 355 4.17 -20.30 -7.34
N PRO A 356 4.56 -21.59 -7.23
CA PRO A 356 5.03 -22.38 -8.38
C PRO A 356 3.94 -22.66 -9.42
N LEU A 357 2.66 -22.37 -9.10
CA LEU A 357 1.52 -22.49 -10.03
C LEU A 357 1.18 -21.18 -10.76
N ALA A 358 1.87 -20.06 -10.47
CA ALA A 358 1.80 -18.87 -11.30
C ALA A 358 2.67 -19.10 -12.54
N LEU A 359 2.02 -19.35 -13.68
CA LEU A 359 2.68 -19.77 -14.93
C LEU A 359 3.20 -18.59 -15.77
N ALA A 360 2.68 -17.38 -15.56
CA ALA A 360 3.16 -16.13 -16.14
C ALA A 360 3.98 -15.37 -15.08
N ARG A 361 5.03 -16.03 -14.56
CA ARG A 361 6.01 -15.41 -13.67
C ARG A 361 7.40 -15.65 -14.24
N ASP A 362 8.20 -14.61 -14.22
CA ASP A 362 9.55 -14.59 -14.78
C ASP A 362 10.57 -14.62 -13.63
N GLN A 363 10.14 -14.27 -12.41
CA GLN A 363 10.98 -14.20 -11.20
C GLN A 363 10.31 -14.88 -9.99
N GLU A 364 11.11 -15.28 -9.00
CA GLU A 364 10.62 -15.79 -7.69
C GLU A 364 10.72 -14.76 -6.56
N VAL A 365 11.37 -13.61 -6.79
CA VAL A 365 11.75 -12.64 -5.74
C VAL A 365 11.43 -11.20 -6.14
N ASP A 366 11.11 -10.37 -5.14
CA ASP A 366 10.67 -8.98 -5.33
C ASP A 366 11.79 -8.02 -5.82
N ILE A 367 11.41 -6.83 -6.31
CA ILE A 367 12.36 -5.82 -6.84
C ILE A 367 13.47 -5.47 -5.81
N PRO A 368 13.19 -5.23 -4.51
CA PRO A 368 14.22 -5.09 -3.49
C PRO A 368 15.20 -6.28 -3.43
N SER A 369 14.71 -7.52 -3.52
CA SER A 369 15.55 -8.73 -3.48
C SER A 369 16.37 -8.90 -4.76
N GLN A 370 15.82 -8.63 -5.95
CA GLN A 370 16.56 -8.62 -7.21
C GLN A 370 17.71 -7.60 -7.15
N LEU A 371 17.44 -6.39 -6.67
CA LEU A 371 18.44 -5.34 -6.47
C LEU A 371 19.48 -5.74 -5.40
N ASN A 372 19.08 -6.41 -4.31
CA ASN A 372 20.01 -6.95 -3.31
C ASN A 372 20.87 -8.13 -3.83
N LEU A 373 20.36 -8.92 -4.79
CA LEU A 373 21.11 -9.97 -5.49
C LEU A 373 22.15 -9.42 -6.47
N GLY A 374 22.10 -8.12 -6.80
CA GLY A 374 23.06 -7.44 -7.68
C GLY A 374 22.53 -7.09 -9.06
N VAL A 375 21.25 -7.32 -9.36
CA VAL A 375 20.62 -6.90 -10.62
C VAL A 375 20.72 -5.38 -10.78
N ARG A 376 21.22 -4.90 -11.91
CA ARG A 376 21.38 -3.46 -12.22
C ARG A 376 20.82 -3.05 -13.58
N PHE A 377 20.14 -3.96 -14.26
CA PHE A 377 19.24 -3.68 -15.37
C PHE A 377 17.89 -4.32 -15.07
N LEU A 378 16.83 -3.54 -14.96
CA LEU A 378 15.48 -4.06 -14.74
C LEU A 378 14.64 -3.79 -15.99
N GLN A 379 14.15 -4.86 -16.63
CA GLN A 379 13.20 -4.77 -17.73
C GLN A 379 11.78 -5.10 -17.23
N SER A 380 10.76 -4.43 -17.77
CA SER A 380 9.34 -4.74 -17.51
C SER A 380 8.43 -4.20 -18.62
N GLN A 381 7.24 -4.78 -18.78
CA GLN A 381 6.25 -4.35 -19.79
C GLN A 381 5.14 -3.50 -19.20
N ALA A 382 4.69 -2.43 -19.88
CA ALA A 382 3.65 -1.52 -19.38
C ALA A 382 2.41 -1.41 -20.29
N HIS A 383 1.23 -1.34 -19.68
CA HIS A 383 -0.08 -1.39 -20.35
C HIS A 383 -1.12 -0.43 -19.72
N GLU A 384 -2.13 -0.03 -20.50
CA GLU A 384 -3.32 0.67 -20.03
C GLU A 384 -4.37 -0.32 -19.49
N CYS A 385 -4.50 -0.41 -18.17
CA CYS A 385 -5.64 -1.11 -17.55
C CYS A 385 -6.89 -0.21 -17.60
N VAL A 386 -7.78 -0.47 -18.57
CA VAL A 386 -9.02 0.31 -18.77
C VAL A 386 -10.16 -0.24 -17.92
N VAL A 387 -10.38 0.36 -16.75
CA VAL A 387 -11.54 0.05 -15.90
C VAL A 387 -12.76 0.83 -16.37
N VAL A 388 -13.61 0.15 -17.16
CA VAL A 388 -14.92 0.67 -17.54
C VAL A 388 -15.86 0.63 -16.32
N ALA A 389 -16.13 1.80 -15.74
CA ALA A 389 -17.11 1.95 -14.66
C ALA A 389 -18.55 1.80 -15.19
N ILE A 390 -19.00 0.56 -15.39
CA ILE A 390 -20.35 0.24 -15.90
C ILE A 390 -21.42 0.63 -14.87
N TRP A 391 -21.89 1.86 -14.94
CA TRP A 391 -23.04 2.37 -14.18
C TRP A 391 -24.28 1.49 -14.37
N MET A 392 -24.64 0.71 -13.35
CA MET A 392 -25.75 -0.27 -13.41
C MET A 392 -27.13 0.36 -13.68
N SER A 393 -27.28 1.68 -13.54
CA SER A 393 -28.46 2.44 -13.95
C SER A 393 -28.89 2.17 -15.40
N LEU A 394 -27.93 1.95 -16.32
CA LEU A 394 -28.22 1.57 -17.71
C LEU A 394 -28.58 0.07 -17.84
N PHE A 395 -27.94 -0.79 -17.04
CA PHE A 395 -28.19 -2.23 -17.06
C PHE A 395 -29.62 -2.57 -16.61
N LYS A 396 -30.16 -1.83 -15.63
CA LYS A 396 -31.54 -1.97 -15.19
C LYS A 396 -32.55 -1.65 -16.31
N VAL A 397 -32.35 -0.54 -17.03
CA VAL A 397 -33.21 -0.15 -18.17
C VAL A 397 -33.14 -1.18 -19.32
N LEU A 398 -31.95 -1.73 -19.61
CA LEU A 398 -31.77 -2.77 -20.63
C LEU A 398 -32.40 -4.11 -20.23
N MET A 399 -32.29 -4.53 -18.97
CA MET A 399 -32.88 -5.79 -18.50
C MET A 399 -34.40 -5.71 -18.33
N GLU A 400 -34.93 -4.59 -17.83
CA GLU A 400 -36.39 -4.39 -17.70
C GLU A 400 -37.07 -4.30 -19.08
N THR A 401 -36.39 -3.79 -20.11
CA THR A 401 -36.92 -3.83 -21.49
C THR A 401 -36.72 -5.19 -22.19
N ALA A 402 -35.69 -5.96 -21.85
CA ALA A 402 -35.47 -7.30 -22.40
C ALA A 402 -36.48 -8.35 -21.90
N LEU A 403 -36.97 -8.22 -20.66
CA LEU A 403 -37.88 -9.22 -20.06
C LEU A 403 -39.36 -9.02 -20.42
N THR A 404 -39.75 -7.91 -21.05
CA THR A 404 -41.13 -7.66 -21.51
C THR A 404 -41.20 -7.24 -22.99
N GLY A 405 -40.44 -7.91 -23.87
CA GLY A 405 -40.31 -7.53 -25.28
C GLY A 405 -40.22 -8.66 -26.30
N MET A 406 -41.37 -9.01 -26.91
CA MET A 406 -41.50 -9.62 -28.25
C MET A 406 -40.91 -11.02 -28.51
N THR A 407 -41.83 -11.98 -28.72
CA THR A 407 -41.59 -13.19 -29.50
C THR A 407 -41.23 -12.86 -30.96
N GLY A 408 -40.07 -13.30 -31.46
CA GLY A 408 -39.72 -13.15 -32.89
C GLY A 408 -38.35 -13.71 -33.26
N SER A 409 -38.28 -14.44 -34.37
CA SER A 409 -37.06 -15.08 -34.88
C SER A 409 -36.06 -14.11 -35.54
N TYR A 410 -34.87 -14.64 -35.85
CA TYR A 410 -33.75 -14.09 -36.63
C TYR A 410 -32.69 -13.30 -35.86
N ILE A 411 -31.59 -14.00 -35.56
CA ILE A 411 -30.28 -13.40 -35.27
C ILE A 411 -29.62 -13.06 -36.61
N SER A 412 -29.17 -11.82 -36.79
CA SER A 412 -28.28 -11.41 -37.86
C SER A 412 -27.21 -10.47 -37.31
N VAL A 413 -25.96 -10.93 -37.26
CA VAL A 413 -24.82 -10.15 -36.76
C VAL A 413 -24.48 -9.04 -37.74
N ILE A 414 -24.42 -7.79 -37.26
CA ILE A 414 -23.97 -6.63 -38.04
C ILE A 414 -22.68 -6.10 -37.42
N PRO A 415 -21.53 -6.11 -38.13
CA PRO A 415 -20.29 -5.52 -37.63
C PRO A 415 -20.38 -3.99 -37.71
N VAL A 416 -20.24 -3.31 -36.56
CA VAL A 416 -20.19 -1.84 -36.51
C VAL A 416 -18.82 -1.38 -36.98
N ARG A 417 -18.79 -0.60 -38.07
CA ARG A 417 -17.57 -0.04 -38.66
C ARG A 417 -17.51 1.46 -38.36
N LEU A 418 -16.57 1.88 -37.51
CA LEU A 418 -16.39 3.30 -37.16
C LEU A 418 -16.02 4.14 -38.40
N PRO A 419 -16.78 5.21 -38.72
CA PRO A 419 -16.45 6.13 -39.81
C PRO A 419 -15.44 7.20 -39.36
N ARG A 420 -14.49 7.55 -40.24
CA ARG A 420 -13.61 8.71 -40.05
C ARG A 420 -14.36 10.03 -40.32
N SER A 421 -13.94 11.08 -39.62
CA SER A 421 -14.31 12.51 -39.76
C SER A 421 -15.72 12.92 -39.36
N GLY A 422 -15.87 14.13 -38.80
CA GLY A 422 -17.13 14.89 -38.92
C GLY A 422 -17.90 15.30 -37.66
N GLY A 423 -17.32 15.26 -36.46
CA GLY A 423 -17.77 16.05 -35.29
C GLY A 423 -19.23 15.92 -34.82
N LEU A 424 -19.47 15.08 -33.81
CA LEU A 424 -20.62 15.20 -32.91
C LEU A 424 -20.11 15.44 -31.48
N LEU A 425 -20.25 16.68 -31.00
CA LEU A 425 -19.79 17.11 -29.67
C LEU A 425 -20.82 16.70 -28.60
N ILE A 426 -20.77 15.44 -28.17
CA ILE A 426 -21.30 15.06 -26.85
C ILE A 426 -20.17 15.33 -25.85
N ARG A 427 -20.38 16.27 -24.91
CA ARG A 427 -19.52 16.40 -23.74
C ARG A 427 -19.82 15.23 -22.81
N MET A 428 -19.08 14.14 -22.98
CA MET A 428 -18.89 13.13 -21.93
C MET A 428 -17.77 13.65 -21.03
N THR A 429 -18.13 14.08 -19.83
CA THR A 429 -17.20 14.26 -18.72
C THR A 429 -17.37 13.08 -17.78
N ASP A 430 -16.23 12.48 -17.41
CA ASP A 430 -16.02 11.63 -16.23
C ASP A 430 -16.69 10.23 -16.22
N SER A 431 -15.85 9.18 -16.13
CA SER A 431 -16.13 7.74 -15.83
C SER A 431 -15.53 6.70 -16.81
N ILE A 432 -14.36 6.97 -17.39
CA ILE A 432 -13.44 5.91 -17.85
C ILE A 432 -12.14 6.13 -17.08
N PHE A 433 -11.73 5.13 -16.31
CA PHE A 433 -10.46 5.17 -15.58
C PHE A 433 -9.45 4.32 -16.34
N VAL A 434 -8.32 4.93 -16.67
CA VAL A 434 -7.19 4.29 -17.35
C VAL A 434 -6.05 4.30 -16.34
N PHE A 435 -5.66 3.12 -15.88
CA PHE A 435 -4.56 2.96 -14.92
C PHE A 435 -3.31 2.48 -15.64
N PHE A 436 -2.16 3.01 -15.24
CA PHE A 436 -0.88 2.77 -15.89
C PHE A 436 -0.08 1.73 -15.10
N HIS A 437 -0.16 0.47 -15.54
CA HIS A 437 0.34 -0.71 -14.84
C HIS A 437 1.47 -1.40 -15.60
N LEU A 438 2.20 -2.27 -14.90
CA LEU A 438 3.09 -3.26 -15.50
C LEU A 438 2.34 -4.58 -15.65
N CYS A 439 2.27 -5.19 -16.85
CA CYS A 439 1.45 -6.39 -17.10
C CYS A 439 2.06 -7.34 -18.15
N THR A 440 1.90 -8.67 -17.98
CA THR A 440 2.38 -9.68 -18.95
C THR A 440 1.42 -9.77 -20.15
N THR A 441 1.71 -9.16 -21.30
CA THR A 441 0.84 -9.13 -22.51
C THR A 441 -0.52 -8.42 -22.33
N GLY A 442 -1.04 -8.32 -21.10
CA GLY A 442 -2.27 -7.66 -20.70
C GLY A 442 -2.64 -8.03 -19.26
N CYS A 443 -3.20 -7.08 -18.51
CA CYS A 443 -3.33 -7.16 -17.05
C CYS A 443 -4.30 -8.24 -16.53
N ASP A 444 -5.10 -8.87 -17.40
CA ASP A 444 -5.93 -10.03 -17.04
C ASP A 444 -5.09 -11.31 -16.80
N LEU A 445 -3.83 -11.36 -17.27
CA LEU A 445 -2.95 -12.54 -17.17
C LEU A 445 -2.04 -12.48 -15.94
N PHE A 446 -1.30 -11.38 -15.80
CA PHE A 446 -0.53 -11.01 -14.61
C PHE A 446 -0.43 -9.48 -14.55
N ASP A 447 -0.59 -8.93 -13.35
CA ASP A 447 -0.48 -7.50 -13.04
C ASP A 447 0.63 -7.34 -11.99
N GLY A 448 1.71 -6.67 -12.38
CA GLY A 448 2.87 -6.35 -11.53
C GLY A 448 2.72 -5.04 -10.75
N GLY A 449 1.54 -4.43 -10.77
CA GLY A 449 1.21 -3.19 -10.07
C GLY A 449 1.47 -1.92 -10.90
N LEU A 450 1.27 -0.77 -10.25
CA LEU A 450 1.43 0.54 -10.90
C LEU A 450 2.90 0.82 -11.23
N VAL A 451 3.15 1.44 -12.39
CA VAL A 451 4.50 1.86 -12.81
C VAL A 451 5.13 2.83 -11.80
N VAL A 452 4.33 3.65 -11.12
CA VAL A 452 4.81 4.58 -10.08
C VAL A 452 5.28 3.85 -8.81
N ASP A 453 4.68 2.72 -8.44
CA ASP A 453 5.03 1.95 -7.24
C ASP A 453 6.33 1.17 -7.46
N TYR A 454 6.47 0.56 -8.65
CA TYR A 454 7.72 -0.05 -9.12
C TYR A 454 8.88 0.97 -9.14
N LEU A 455 8.65 2.16 -9.69
CA LEU A 455 9.64 3.24 -9.69
C LEU A 455 9.94 3.76 -8.26
N SER A 456 8.98 3.68 -7.33
CA SER A 456 9.17 4.09 -5.93
C SER A 456 10.00 3.07 -5.12
N GLN A 457 9.92 1.78 -5.44
CA GLN A 457 10.85 0.77 -4.92
C GLN A 457 12.28 1.02 -5.42
N VAL A 458 12.43 1.33 -6.71
CA VAL A 458 13.71 1.75 -7.31
C VAL A 458 14.26 3.03 -6.65
N LYS A 459 13.41 4.04 -6.42
CA LYS A 459 13.76 5.27 -5.68
C LYS A 459 14.32 4.97 -4.30
N THR A 460 13.64 4.13 -3.54
CA THR A 460 13.99 3.74 -2.17
C THR A 460 15.34 3.02 -2.13
N PHE A 461 15.58 2.09 -3.07
CA PHE A 461 16.87 1.45 -3.23
C PHE A 461 17.99 2.45 -3.57
N LEU A 462 17.74 3.40 -4.47
CA LEU A 462 18.71 4.41 -4.88
C LEU A 462 19.07 5.39 -3.74
N ASP A 463 18.12 5.77 -2.89
CA ASP A 463 18.38 6.62 -1.72
C ASP A 463 19.25 5.89 -0.68
N ALA A 464 18.93 4.63 -0.40
CA ALA A 464 19.70 3.79 0.53
C ALA A 464 21.11 3.45 0.01
N ASN A 465 21.27 3.34 -1.31
CA ASN A 465 22.51 2.92 -1.97
C ASN A 465 23.02 4.01 -2.94
N PRO A 466 23.74 5.04 -2.44
CA PRO A 466 24.16 6.20 -3.25
C PRO A 466 25.25 5.89 -4.29
N ASN A 467 25.93 4.76 -4.17
CA ASN A 467 27.05 4.33 -5.03
C ASN A 467 26.60 3.41 -6.19
N GLU A 468 25.30 3.29 -6.42
CA GLU A 468 24.74 2.36 -7.40
C GLU A 468 24.20 3.13 -8.61
N VAL A 469 24.55 2.66 -9.81
CA VAL A 469 24.00 3.04 -11.11
C VAL A 469 23.06 1.93 -11.57
N LEU A 470 21.86 2.31 -12.00
CA LEU A 470 20.78 1.41 -12.41
C LEU A 470 20.33 1.75 -13.84
N THR A 471 19.96 0.72 -14.59
CA THR A 471 19.29 0.86 -15.88
C THR A 471 17.88 0.31 -15.80
N LEU A 472 16.93 1.02 -16.41
CA LEU A 472 15.55 0.58 -16.58
C LEU A 472 15.27 0.43 -18.09
N LEU A 473 14.63 -0.66 -18.49
CA LEU A 473 14.07 -0.85 -19.83
C LEU A 473 12.58 -1.09 -19.71
N PHE A 474 11.78 -0.34 -20.45
CA PHE A 474 10.34 -0.53 -20.49
C PHE A 474 9.85 -0.91 -21.88
N THR A 475 9.00 -1.94 -21.99
CA THR A 475 8.21 -2.10 -23.21
C THR A 475 6.94 -1.25 -23.12
N ASN A 476 6.59 -0.62 -24.25
CA ASN A 476 5.45 0.28 -24.41
C ASN A 476 4.60 -0.14 -25.62
N PRO A 477 4.09 -1.39 -25.64
CA PRO A 477 3.46 -2.02 -26.82
C PRO A 477 2.22 -1.27 -27.33
N GLU A 478 1.54 -0.54 -26.45
CA GLU A 478 0.33 0.23 -26.75
C GLU A 478 0.63 1.68 -27.19
N GLY A 479 1.89 2.12 -27.12
CA GLY A 479 2.32 3.46 -27.56
C GLY A 479 1.87 4.59 -26.61
N LEU A 480 1.90 4.31 -25.31
CA LEU A 480 1.37 5.16 -24.25
C LEU A 480 2.14 6.49 -24.14
N SER A 481 1.41 7.58 -23.84
CA SER A 481 1.94 8.94 -23.95
C SER A 481 3.12 9.20 -23.02
N LEU A 482 4.26 9.59 -23.59
CA LEU A 482 5.47 9.89 -22.82
C LEU A 482 5.26 11.11 -21.91
N THR A 483 4.60 12.15 -22.41
CA THR A 483 4.39 13.40 -21.67
C THR A 483 3.29 13.28 -20.63
N ASP A 484 2.28 12.44 -20.87
CA ASP A 484 1.03 12.45 -20.10
C ASP A 484 0.89 11.23 -19.16
N MET A 485 1.64 10.14 -19.40
CA MET A 485 1.67 8.94 -18.54
C MET A 485 3.06 8.68 -17.97
N TRP A 486 4.07 8.47 -18.83
CA TRP A 486 5.41 8.07 -18.39
C TRP A 486 6.11 9.13 -17.53
N LYS A 487 6.20 10.38 -18.01
CA LYS A 487 6.86 11.45 -17.26
C LYS A 487 6.19 11.72 -15.90
N PRO A 488 4.85 11.81 -15.79
CA PRO A 488 4.19 11.86 -14.49
C PRO A 488 4.53 10.69 -13.56
N ALA A 489 4.63 9.44 -14.05
CA ALA A 489 5.05 8.31 -13.21
C ALA A 489 6.50 8.46 -12.67
N PHE A 490 7.44 8.93 -13.49
CA PHE A 490 8.82 9.22 -13.10
C PHE A 490 8.96 10.42 -12.15
N ASP A 491 8.13 11.45 -12.32
CA ASP A 491 8.10 12.62 -11.44
C ASP A 491 7.46 12.30 -10.08
N ASN A 492 6.32 11.59 -10.08
CA ASN A 492 5.58 11.23 -8.86
C ASN A 492 6.34 10.24 -7.96
N SER A 493 7.04 9.27 -8.55
CA SER A 493 7.95 8.34 -7.84
C SER A 493 9.25 9.01 -7.36
N GLY A 494 9.48 10.28 -7.73
CA GLY A 494 10.69 11.02 -7.37
C GLY A 494 11.97 10.47 -8.02
N VAL A 495 11.88 9.68 -9.10
CA VAL A 495 13.04 9.10 -9.81
C VAL A 495 13.68 10.09 -10.79
N THR A 496 12.92 11.00 -11.41
CA THR A 496 13.41 12.03 -12.36
C THR A 496 14.70 12.78 -11.91
N PRO A 497 14.91 13.17 -10.64
CA PRO A 497 16.16 13.77 -10.20
C PRO A 497 17.41 12.92 -10.51
N PHE A 498 17.31 11.59 -10.51
CA PHE A 498 18.41 10.67 -10.78
C PHE A 498 18.59 10.31 -12.27
N THR A 499 17.64 10.64 -13.15
CA THR A 499 17.71 10.19 -14.55
C THR A 499 18.76 10.94 -15.37
N TYR A 500 19.55 10.21 -16.15
CA TYR A 500 20.63 10.72 -16.99
C TYR A 500 20.10 11.11 -18.38
N VAL A 501 20.41 12.33 -18.81
CA VAL A 501 20.13 12.82 -20.16
C VAL A 501 21.46 12.87 -20.93
N PRO A 502 21.61 12.14 -22.05
CA PRO A 502 22.85 12.13 -22.82
C PRO A 502 23.05 13.47 -23.57
N PRO A 503 24.31 13.91 -23.77
CA PRO A 503 24.62 15.20 -24.40
C PRO A 503 24.27 15.25 -25.91
N HIS A 504 24.11 14.10 -26.54
CA HIS A 504 23.58 13.92 -27.90
C HIS A 504 22.95 12.53 -28.03
N GLN A 505 22.16 12.31 -29.08
CA GLN A 505 21.65 11.00 -29.47
C GLN A 505 21.93 10.78 -30.98
N PRO A 506 22.39 9.59 -31.42
CA PRO A 506 22.79 8.45 -30.60
C PRO A 506 24.04 8.73 -29.73
N MET A 507 24.30 7.83 -28.78
CA MET A 507 25.56 7.74 -28.01
C MET A 507 26.26 6.44 -28.40
N LYS A 508 27.49 6.48 -28.90
CA LYS A 508 28.28 5.25 -29.08
C LYS A 508 28.63 4.64 -27.73
N ARG A 509 28.79 3.33 -27.70
CA ARG A 509 29.28 2.51 -26.57
C ARG A 509 30.40 3.16 -25.75
N PHE A 510 31.40 3.73 -26.42
CA PHE A 510 32.58 4.34 -25.78
C PHE A 510 32.44 5.84 -25.45
N GLU A 511 31.31 6.47 -25.78
CA GLU A 511 31.01 7.88 -25.46
C GLU A 511 30.23 8.03 -24.13
N TRP A 512 29.70 6.92 -23.59
CA TRP A 512 29.04 6.90 -22.29
C TRP A 512 30.02 7.21 -21.13
N PRO A 513 29.60 8.00 -20.12
CA PRO A 513 30.44 8.35 -18.97
C PRO A 513 30.79 7.13 -18.10
N THR A 514 31.78 7.29 -17.22
CA THR A 514 32.12 6.26 -16.23
C THR A 514 31.09 6.15 -15.11
N LEU A 515 31.00 4.99 -14.44
CA LEU A 515 30.08 4.84 -13.30
C LEU A 515 30.40 5.84 -12.19
N GLY A 516 31.69 6.12 -11.95
CA GLY A 516 32.11 7.14 -11.01
C GLY A 516 31.62 8.55 -11.37
N GLU A 517 31.49 8.89 -12.66
CA GLU A 517 30.95 10.17 -13.11
C GLU A 517 29.42 10.23 -13.04
N LEU A 518 28.71 9.13 -13.30
CA LEU A 518 27.27 9.00 -13.08
C LEU A 518 26.92 9.15 -11.58
N ILE A 519 27.75 8.59 -10.69
CA ILE A 519 27.60 8.72 -9.23
C ILE A 519 28.03 10.11 -8.75
N ASP A 520 29.21 10.61 -9.11
CA ASP A 520 29.72 11.94 -8.71
C ASP A 520 28.79 13.08 -9.20
N SER A 521 28.00 12.87 -10.27
CA SER A 521 26.97 13.82 -10.77
C SER A 521 25.56 13.60 -10.20
N GLY A 522 25.32 12.51 -9.47
CA GLY A 522 23.99 12.09 -9.00
C GLY A 522 23.06 11.55 -10.08
N LYS A 523 23.46 11.54 -11.36
CA LYS A 523 22.66 11.04 -12.48
C LYS A 523 22.92 9.54 -12.69
N ARG A 524 22.25 8.74 -11.87
CA ARG A 524 22.50 7.30 -11.67
C ARG A 524 21.46 6.37 -12.30
N VAL A 525 20.41 6.89 -12.93
CA VAL A 525 19.39 6.08 -13.63
C VAL A 525 19.45 6.35 -15.13
N ILE A 526 19.56 5.29 -15.93
CA ILE A 526 19.47 5.35 -17.40
C ILE A 526 18.19 4.63 -17.81
N VAL A 527 17.37 5.25 -18.67
CA VAL A 527 16.05 4.71 -19.05
C VAL A 527 16.00 4.46 -20.55
N PHE A 528 15.68 3.23 -20.94
CA PHE A 528 15.41 2.82 -22.31
C PHE A 528 13.94 2.44 -22.49
N MET A 529 13.46 2.52 -23.73
CA MET A 529 12.11 2.09 -24.10
C MET A 529 12.09 1.55 -25.54
N ASP A 530 11.40 0.41 -25.74
CA ASP A 530 11.36 -0.32 -27.01
C ASP A 530 10.69 0.48 -28.15
N ALA A 531 9.60 1.16 -27.81
CA ALA A 531 8.65 1.79 -28.72
C ALA A 531 8.17 3.16 -28.19
N GLY A 532 7.74 4.03 -29.10
CA GLY A 532 7.16 5.34 -28.77
C GLY A 532 8.15 6.44 -28.36
N ALA A 533 9.35 6.10 -27.88
CA ALA A 533 10.42 7.04 -27.52
C ALA A 533 10.81 8.00 -28.67
N ASP A 534 10.30 9.24 -28.62
CA ASP A 534 10.43 10.27 -29.66
C ASP A 534 11.26 11.50 -29.24
N GLY A 535 11.73 11.54 -27.99
CA GLY A 535 12.46 12.67 -27.41
C GLY A 535 11.60 13.78 -26.79
N SER A 536 10.27 13.60 -26.69
CA SER A 536 9.38 14.49 -25.92
C SER A 536 9.62 14.43 -24.41
N VAL A 537 10.26 13.35 -23.92
CA VAL A 537 10.86 13.24 -22.59
C VAL A 537 12.34 12.95 -22.77
N ASP A 538 13.21 13.83 -22.26
CA ASP A 538 14.63 13.91 -22.62
C ASP A 538 15.50 12.78 -22.05
N PHE A 539 15.09 12.18 -20.93
CA PHE A 539 15.76 11.05 -20.30
C PHE A 539 15.24 9.66 -20.71
N ILE A 540 14.13 9.58 -21.45
CA ILE A 540 13.60 8.30 -21.96
C ILE A 540 14.20 8.07 -23.35
N LEU A 541 15.14 7.12 -23.43
CA LEU A 541 15.93 6.88 -24.62
C LEU A 541 15.29 5.76 -25.47
N PRO A 542 15.19 5.89 -26.80
CA PRO A 542 14.78 4.79 -27.65
C PRO A 542 15.82 3.67 -27.63
N GLU A 543 15.37 2.44 -27.41
CA GLU A 543 16.22 1.24 -27.40
C GLU A 543 16.84 0.98 -28.77
N PHE A 544 16.01 0.61 -29.76
CA PHE A 544 16.48 0.32 -31.12
C PHE A 544 16.57 1.58 -31.98
N THR A 545 15.55 2.44 -31.94
CA THR A 545 15.26 3.38 -33.03
C THR A 545 16.39 4.40 -33.28
N MET A 546 17.05 4.87 -32.21
CA MET A 546 18.27 5.70 -32.28
C MET A 546 19.49 4.97 -31.72
N ALA A 547 19.64 3.67 -32.01
CA ALA A 547 20.86 2.89 -31.83
C ALA A 547 21.44 2.85 -30.40
N SER A 548 20.60 2.65 -29.38
CA SER A 548 21.08 2.48 -28.00
C SER A 548 21.52 1.04 -27.73
N LEU A 549 20.69 0.04 -28.09
CA LEU A 549 20.94 -1.39 -27.86
C LEU A 549 20.76 -2.22 -29.14
N TRP A 550 21.35 -3.42 -29.15
CA TRP A 550 20.89 -4.58 -29.92
C TRP A 550 20.89 -5.84 -29.06
N GLU A 551 20.15 -6.85 -29.50
CA GLU A 551 19.97 -8.14 -28.80
C GLU A 551 19.83 -9.33 -29.78
N PRO A 552 20.03 -10.57 -29.30
CA PRO A 552 19.60 -11.79 -29.99
C PRO A 552 18.08 -12.03 -29.83
N PRO A 553 17.50 -12.98 -30.57
CA PRO A 553 16.12 -13.41 -30.38
C PRO A 553 15.79 -13.71 -28.90
N PHE A 554 14.56 -13.39 -28.51
CA PHE A 554 13.96 -13.71 -27.22
C PHE A 554 13.09 -14.98 -27.35
N ASP A 555 12.44 -15.42 -26.26
CA ASP A 555 11.64 -16.65 -26.17
C ASP A 555 12.44 -17.93 -26.58
N SER A 556 13.67 -18.07 -26.08
CA SER A 556 14.58 -19.14 -26.51
C SER A 556 14.18 -20.50 -25.93
N THR A 557 13.88 -21.45 -26.82
CA THR A 557 13.70 -22.87 -26.47
C THR A 557 14.95 -23.72 -26.78
N ASP A 558 16.08 -23.08 -27.11
CA ASP A 558 17.38 -23.73 -27.37
C ASP A 558 18.40 -23.35 -26.27
N PRO A 559 18.76 -24.28 -25.35
CA PRO A 559 19.69 -24.02 -24.25
C PRO A 559 21.15 -23.85 -24.70
N SER A 560 21.44 -23.85 -26.00
CA SER A 560 22.74 -23.47 -26.56
C SER A 560 22.85 -22.00 -26.95
N PHE A 561 21.76 -21.23 -26.86
CA PHE A 561 21.70 -19.78 -27.14
C PHE A 561 22.43 -19.38 -28.45
N PRO A 562 21.93 -19.83 -29.62
CA PRO A 562 22.60 -19.64 -30.91
C PRO A 562 22.60 -18.17 -31.37
N CYS A 563 23.57 -17.40 -30.88
CA CYS A 563 23.58 -15.94 -31.00
C CYS A 563 23.59 -15.41 -32.45
N SER A 564 22.69 -14.46 -32.70
CA SER A 564 22.60 -13.62 -33.90
C SER A 564 22.22 -12.19 -33.50
N VAL A 565 22.40 -11.22 -34.40
CA VAL A 565 21.76 -9.90 -34.23
C VAL A 565 20.36 -9.99 -34.82
N ASP A 566 19.33 -9.70 -34.02
CA ASP A 566 17.93 -9.67 -34.49
C ASP A 566 17.34 -8.26 -34.44
N ARG A 567 16.97 -7.76 -33.25
CA ARG A 567 16.42 -6.40 -33.08
C ARG A 567 17.56 -5.37 -33.01
N ILE A 568 17.72 -4.59 -34.10
CA ILE A 568 18.67 -3.48 -34.23
C ILE A 568 18.15 -2.42 -35.21
N GLN A 569 18.28 -1.13 -34.89
CA GLN A 569 17.92 -0.01 -35.79
C GLN A 569 18.87 1.19 -35.59
N GLY A 570 18.66 2.27 -36.36
CA GLY A 570 19.45 3.50 -36.26
C GLY A 570 20.75 3.50 -37.09
N PRO A 571 21.66 4.48 -36.86
CA PRO A 571 22.77 4.78 -37.77
C PRO A 571 24.15 4.23 -37.33
N LEU A 572 24.26 3.57 -36.19
CA LEU A 572 25.54 3.04 -35.67
C LEU A 572 25.87 1.64 -36.23
N SER A 573 27.13 1.22 -36.10
CA SER A 573 27.53 -0.17 -36.34
C SER A 573 27.16 -1.06 -35.13
N THR A 574 26.99 -2.37 -35.31
CA THR A 574 26.73 -3.32 -34.21
C THR A 574 27.79 -3.27 -33.10
N GLU A 575 29.03 -2.92 -33.44
CA GLU A 575 30.15 -2.77 -32.51
C GLU A 575 30.05 -1.48 -31.67
N ASP A 576 29.45 -0.42 -32.25
CA ASP A 576 29.24 0.90 -31.64
C ASP A 576 28.00 0.97 -30.71
N HIS A 577 27.07 0.03 -30.80
CA HIS A 577 25.89 -0.06 -29.92
C HIS A 577 26.26 -0.63 -28.54
N LEU A 578 25.38 -0.48 -27.54
CA LEU A 578 25.35 -1.39 -26.39
C LEU A 578 24.77 -2.75 -26.84
N SER A 579 25.04 -3.83 -26.11
CA SER A 579 24.49 -5.16 -26.46
C SER A 579 23.95 -5.93 -25.26
N MET A 580 22.80 -6.58 -25.45
CA MET A 580 22.09 -7.39 -24.46
C MET A 580 22.16 -8.88 -24.85
N LEU A 581 22.14 -9.77 -23.86
CA LEU A 581 21.82 -11.19 -24.04
C LEU A 581 20.44 -11.46 -23.47
N ASN A 582 19.58 -12.12 -24.24
CA ASN A 582 18.36 -12.76 -23.73
C ASN A 582 18.72 -14.19 -23.30
N HIS A 583 19.23 -14.34 -22.07
CA HIS A 583 19.74 -15.61 -21.55
C HIS A 583 18.69 -16.32 -20.68
N ASN A 584 17.44 -16.31 -21.14
CA ASN A 584 16.33 -17.04 -20.55
C ASN A 584 15.93 -18.25 -21.40
N LEU A 585 15.51 -19.34 -20.73
CA LEU A 585 15.16 -20.60 -21.37
C LEU A 585 13.68 -20.90 -21.13
N ASP A 586 12.95 -21.08 -22.23
CA ASP A 586 11.52 -21.38 -22.24
C ASP A 586 11.22 -22.86 -22.43
N ILE A 587 10.07 -23.27 -21.89
CA ILE A 587 9.41 -24.54 -22.19
C ILE A 587 8.07 -24.32 -22.88
N ASN A 588 7.84 -25.08 -23.96
CA ASN A 588 6.55 -25.12 -24.65
C ASN A 588 5.56 -25.97 -23.84
N LEU A 589 4.60 -25.31 -23.19
CA LEU A 589 3.69 -25.93 -22.23
C LEU A 589 2.78 -26.96 -22.95
N PHE A 590 3.06 -28.25 -22.75
CA PHE A 590 2.37 -29.39 -23.36
C PHE A 590 2.30 -29.36 -24.90
N ASP A 591 3.35 -28.88 -25.58
CA ASP A 591 3.41 -28.72 -27.05
C ASP A 591 2.28 -27.81 -27.62
N THR A 592 1.66 -26.96 -26.80
CA THR A 592 0.51 -26.12 -27.22
C THR A 592 0.91 -24.91 -28.06
N GLY A 593 2.19 -24.52 -28.03
CA GLY A 593 2.68 -23.26 -28.60
C GLY A 593 2.60 -22.07 -27.63
N VAL A 594 2.20 -22.30 -26.38
CA VAL A 594 2.41 -21.34 -25.28
C VAL A 594 3.79 -21.60 -24.69
N LEU A 595 4.65 -20.58 -24.71
CA LEU A 595 5.95 -20.58 -24.06
C LEU A 595 5.81 -19.97 -22.66
N ILE A 596 6.59 -20.50 -21.71
CA ILE A 596 6.81 -19.94 -20.36
C ILE A 596 8.26 -20.23 -19.96
N SER A 597 8.85 -19.36 -19.16
CA SER A 597 10.18 -19.56 -18.56
C SER A 597 10.29 -20.89 -17.80
N ASP A 598 11.47 -21.53 -17.80
CA ASP A 598 11.72 -22.80 -17.11
C ASP A 598 12.42 -22.62 -15.74
N PRO A 599 11.68 -22.52 -14.61
CA PRO A 599 12.26 -22.52 -13.26
C PRO A 599 12.91 -23.86 -12.86
N GLY A 600 12.64 -24.94 -13.59
CA GLY A 600 13.21 -26.26 -13.33
C GLY A 600 14.68 -26.35 -13.74
N ASP A 601 15.00 -25.91 -14.96
CA ASP A 601 16.38 -25.86 -15.46
C ASP A 601 17.06 -24.49 -15.30
N ALA A 602 16.37 -23.44 -14.82
CA ALA A 602 16.97 -22.14 -14.46
C ALA A 602 18.27 -22.22 -13.62
N PRO A 603 18.45 -23.10 -12.61
CA PRO A 603 19.73 -23.24 -11.92
C PRO A 603 20.91 -23.71 -12.82
N THR A 604 20.60 -24.37 -13.94
CA THR A 604 21.54 -24.80 -14.98
C THR A 604 21.76 -23.71 -16.02
N THR A 605 20.68 -23.10 -16.52
CA THR A 605 20.70 -21.96 -17.46
C THR A 605 21.46 -20.76 -16.88
N ASN A 606 21.16 -20.37 -15.65
CA ASN A 606 21.78 -19.23 -14.99
C ASN A 606 23.19 -19.55 -14.43
N SER A 607 23.82 -20.66 -14.84
CA SER A 607 25.16 -21.04 -14.38
C SER A 607 26.26 -20.27 -15.10
N VAL A 608 27.40 -20.08 -14.43
CA VAL A 608 28.58 -19.40 -15.01
C VAL A 608 29.03 -20.07 -16.33
N ALA A 609 28.87 -21.39 -16.47
CA ALA A 609 29.26 -22.09 -17.68
C ALA A 609 28.35 -21.78 -18.88
N SER A 610 27.04 -21.61 -18.65
CA SER A 610 26.06 -21.28 -19.68
C SER A 610 26.18 -19.82 -20.13
N ILE A 611 26.13 -18.88 -19.16
CA ILE A 611 26.19 -17.44 -19.41
C ILE A 611 27.48 -17.04 -20.14
N LEU A 612 28.63 -17.62 -19.76
CA LEU A 612 29.89 -17.35 -20.45
C LEU A 612 29.95 -17.99 -21.85
N ALA A 613 29.28 -19.12 -22.09
CA ALA A 613 29.24 -19.74 -23.42
C ALA A 613 28.47 -18.88 -24.42
N ASP A 614 27.30 -18.37 -24.03
CA ASP A 614 26.50 -17.41 -24.81
C ASP A 614 27.26 -16.10 -25.02
N ALA A 615 27.74 -15.47 -23.93
CA ALA A 615 28.48 -14.21 -24.01
C ALA A 615 29.71 -14.28 -24.94
N PHE A 616 30.47 -15.38 -24.93
CA PHE A 616 31.58 -15.59 -25.86
C PHE A 616 31.15 -16.00 -27.27
N GLY A 617 29.94 -16.57 -27.44
CA GLY A 617 29.29 -16.76 -28.74
C GLY A 617 28.93 -15.43 -29.41
N CYS A 618 28.31 -14.51 -28.67
CA CYS A 618 27.98 -13.17 -29.17
C CYS A 618 29.18 -12.22 -29.32
N GLN A 619 30.30 -12.47 -28.62
CA GLN A 619 31.43 -11.53 -28.52
C GLN A 619 31.95 -10.99 -29.87
N SER A 620 31.95 -11.81 -30.93
CA SER A 620 32.38 -11.36 -32.27
C SER A 620 31.42 -10.40 -32.97
N LEU A 621 30.12 -10.39 -32.60
CA LEU A 621 29.13 -9.45 -33.13
C LEU A 621 29.23 -8.09 -32.41
N ALA A 622 29.60 -8.10 -31.13
CA ALA A 622 29.81 -6.92 -30.30
C ALA A 622 31.16 -6.20 -30.53
N GLY A 623 31.96 -6.59 -31.53
CA GLY A 623 33.28 -5.99 -31.79
C GLY A 623 34.40 -6.50 -30.87
N GLY A 624 34.22 -7.67 -30.24
CA GLY A 624 35.23 -8.31 -29.41
C GLY A 624 35.12 -8.02 -27.90
N VAL A 625 34.09 -7.31 -27.44
CA VAL A 625 33.85 -7.03 -26.01
C VAL A 625 32.74 -7.91 -25.42
N ALA A 626 32.71 -8.01 -24.09
CA ALA A 626 31.60 -8.62 -23.35
C ALA A 626 30.28 -7.85 -23.57
N PRO A 627 29.11 -8.50 -23.41
CA PRO A 627 27.82 -7.81 -23.46
C PRO A 627 27.71 -6.76 -22.36
N ASN A 628 26.84 -5.78 -22.55
CA ASN A 628 26.51 -4.79 -21.54
C ASN A 628 25.47 -5.30 -20.55
N PHE A 629 24.53 -6.14 -20.99
CA PHE A 629 23.45 -6.65 -20.15
C PHE A 629 23.32 -8.16 -20.35
N VAL A 630 23.23 -8.91 -19.25
CA VAL A 630 22.92 -10.35 -19.25
C VAL A 630 21.57 -10.50 -18.57
N MET A 631 20.52 -10.68 -19.37
CA MET A 631 19.15 -10.79 -18.87
C MET A 631 18.85 -12.25 -18.50
N LEU A 632 18.30 -12.47 -17.31
CA LEU A 632 17.88 -13.79 -16.83
C LEU A 632 16.43 -13.75 -16.31
N ASP A 633 15.72 -14.87 -16.52
CA ASP A 633 14.61 -15.28 -15.68
C ASP A 633 15.14 -15.91 -14.38
N TYR A 634 14.37 -15.81 -13.30
CA TYR A 634 14.71 -16.35 -11.98
C TYR A 634 16.12 -15.98 -11.49
N VAL A 635 16.41 -14.68 -11.36
CA VAL A 635 17.74 -14.14 -10.96
C VAL A 635 18.27 -14.65 -9.60
N ASN A 636 17.38 -15.21 -8.76
CA ASN A 636 17.71 -15.88 -7.50
C ASN A 636 18.27 -17.31 -7.68
N LEU A 637 18.12 -17.90 -8.87
CA LEU A 637 18.58 -19.24 -9.22
C LEU A 637 19.87 -19.18 -10.05
N GLY A 638 20.77 -20.14 -9.83
CA GLY A 638 22.05 -20.21 -10.52
C GLY A 638 23.13 -19.29 -9.92
N GLN A 639 23.86 -18.59 -10.79
CA GLN A 639 25.14 -17.93 -10.47
C GLN A 639 25.36 -16.62 -11.28
N GLY A 640 24.28 -15.94 -11.69
CA GLY A 640 24.32 -14.79 -12.62
C GLY A 640 25.37 -13.72 -12.32
N MET A 641 25.41 -13.20 -11.08
CA MET A 641 26.41 -12.19 -10.69
C MET A 641 27.86 -12.68 -10.83
N ALA A 642 28.15 -13.94 -10.52
CA ALA A 642 29.51 -14.46 -10.65
C ALA A 642 29.96 -14.54 -12.12
N ALA A 643 29.03 -14.76 -13.05
CA ALA A 643 29.31 -14.68 -14.49
C ALA A 643 29.56 -13.22 -14.93
N VAL A 644 28.75 -12.28 -14.44
CA VAL A 644 28.88 -10.84 -14.73
C VAL A 644 30.17 -10.25 -14.16
N ASP A 645 30.62 -10.67 -12.98
CA ASP A 645 31.92 -10.31 -12.42
C ASP A 645 33.08 -10.81 -13.30
N MET A 646 32.99 -12.06 -13.79
CA MET A 646 33.99 -12.64 -14.68
C MET A 646 34.01 -11.96 -16.06
N LEU A 647 32.85 -11.59 -16.62
CA LEU A 647 32.75 -10.76 -17.83
C LEU A 647 33.32 -9.35 -17.61
N ASN A 648 33.20 -8.81 -16.40
CA ASN A 648 33.83 -7.55 -16.02
C ASN A 648 35.34 -7.68 -15.73
N GLY A 649 35.88 -8.88 -15.52
CA GLY A 649 37.29 -9.12 -15.18
C GLY A 649 37.63 -8.73 -13.73
N ILE A 650 36.74 -9.05 -12.78
CA ILE A 650 36.82 -8.71 -11.34
C ILE A 650 37.51 -9.81 -10.53
#